data_AF-A0A928L0J1-F1
#
_entry.id   AF-A0A928L0J1-F1
#
_cell.length_a   1.000
_cell.length_b   1.000
_cell.length_c   1.000
_cell.angle_alpha   90.00
_cell.angle_beta   90.00
_cell.angle_gamma   90.00
#
_symmetry.space_group_name_H-M   'P 1'
#
loop_
_entity.id
_entity.type
_entity.pdbx_description
1 polymer ?
#
loop_
_entity_poly.entity_id
_entity_poly.type
_entity_poly.pdbx_seq_one_letter_code
_entity_poly.pdbx_strand_id
1 'polypeptide(L)'
;MKISFSTLACPDFDWADIYSMAKDLNFDGIEIRGLGNDIFAVKAKPFTEAQLPKTIKKLHDLGIEIPCLSSGCCLNDKDRFDEVVSEITSYIELAGKLGTPYIRLLADKEPMPNGEVDDDYVAEVLVKLADIAKEKGTVTLLVETNGVYCDTKRLRKLIDKVGRNEIAVLWDMHHPYRYNNESAKETVENLGMYIKYCHVKDSVMKDGKLEYKLMGQGDMPIKEMLGVLQENRYTGYVSLEWVKRWSNNLCDAGLVFPQYANYMAEYRRKHKHPLQDDNRKAGKYIWPKERLLDYTFPDVLDRVCEEFPDQYAFRYTELDYTRTYPEFRNDVDTFARALLAMGVKKGDHVAIWATNVPAWYITFWATTKIGAVLVTVNTAYKVHEAEYLLRQSDTNVLVMIDGWKDSDYVGIMKELCPELETCEPGKLNSERLPFLKSIITVDSKQNGCFTWDEAMALAEKVPYSEVEKIRRTIDKNDVCNMQYTSGTTGFPKGVMLTHNNVVNNGKAIGDCMDLSTADKMMIQVPMFHCFGMVLAMTASVTHGVTMCPIPAFSPKKSLNCINKEQITAFHGVPTMFIALLENEDFEKTDFSHMRTGIMAGSPCPVAVMEDVINKMNMSEICITYGQTEASPATTMSKTSDSIETRVNTVGGPIFGVECKIVDPETGEELPDETDGEFCARGYNIMKGYYKMPEATAAAIDADGWLHSGDLARRTKEGYFKITGRIKDMIIRGGENIYPKEIEEFLYTNEKVKDVQVIGVPDEQYGEEIMACIVLKPGETATEEEIKDFVRSHMAKHKVPRYIDFVDDFPMNAAGKILKYKMREMAVEKLNLQKANSIVTA
;
A
#
# COMPACT_ATOMS: atom_id res chain seq x y z
N MET A 1 -10.05 -10.80 14.81
CA MET A 1 -11.02 -10.92 15.92
C MET A 1 -10.77 -9.79 16.90
N LYS A 2 -11.82 -9.31 17.58
CA LYS A 2 -11.70 -8.36 18.70
C LYS A 2 -11.51 -9.16 20.00
N ILE A 3 -10.83 -8.58 20.99
CA ILE A 3 -10.71 -9.19 22.31
C ILE A 3 -11.44 -8.38 23.38
N SER A 4 -12.05 -9.09 24.31
CA SER A 4 -12.65 -8.53 25.51
C SER A 4 -12.36 -9.40 26.72
N PHE A 5 -12.78 -8.94 27.89
CA PHE A 5 -12.86 -9.76 29.10
C PHE A 5 -14.14 -9.44 29.85
N SER A 6 -14.61 -10.41 30.63
CA SER A 6 -15.80 -10.25 31.47
C SER A 6 -15.46 -9.59 32.81
N THR A 7 -16.29 -8.67 33.28
CA THR A 7 -16.14 -8.05 34.62
C THR A 7 -16.27 -9.04 35.76
N LEU A 8 -16.80 -10.24 35.51
CA LEU A 8 -16.84 -11.34 36.48
C LEU A 8 -15.45 -11.69 37.04
N ALA A 9 -14.42 -11.47 36.23
CA ALA A 9 -13.02 -11.67 36.58
C ALA A 9 -12.48 -10.67 37.61
N CYS A 10 -13.10 -9.49 37.73
CA CYS A 10 -12.58 -8.37 38.51
C CYS A 10 -13.55 -7.95 39.62
N PRO A 11 -13.99 -8.86 40.52
CA PRO A 11 -15.03 -8.54 41.51
C PRO A 11 -14.59 -7.46 42.51
N ASP A 12 -13.28 -7.28 42.70
CA ASP A 12 -12.70 -6.33 43.67
C ASP A 12 -12.27 -4.99 43.03
N PHE A 13 -12.39 -4.85 41.71
CA PHE A 13 -11.90 -3.67 40.96
C PHE A 13 -13.03 -2.66 40.79
N ASP A 14 -12.71 -1.37 40.87
CA ASP A 14 -13.68 -0.35 40.51
C ASP A 14 -13.76 -0.14 38.99
N TRP A 15 -14.72 0.65 38.54
CA TRP A 15 -14.91 0.90 37.11
C TRP A 15 -13.71 1.61 36.46
N ALA A 16 -12.99 2.46 37.21
CA ALA A 16 -11.83 3.18 36.71
C ALA A 16 -10.62 2.28 36.50
N ASP A 17 -10.41 1.33 37.41
CA ASP A 17 -9.39 0.30 37.27
C ASP A 17 -9.66 -0.58 36.04
N ILE A 18 -10.93 -0.98 35.84
CA ILE A 18 -11.33 -1.87 34.74
C ILE A 18 -11.07 -1.23 33.37
N TYR A 19 -11.54 -0.01 33.11
CA TYR A 19 -11.33 0.61 31.79
C TYR A 19 -9.86 1.04 31.58
N SER A 20 -9.12 1.33 32.65
CA SER A 20 -7.70 1.71 32.53
C SER A 20 -6.87 0.49 32.16
N MET A 21 -7.11 -0.63 32.81
CA MET A 21 -6.49 -1.92 32.46
C MET A 21 -6.86 -2.36 31.05
N ALA A 22 -8.13 -2.24 30.65
CA ALA A 22 -8.54 -2.52 29.29
C ALA A 22 -7.76 -1.68 28.27
N LYS A 23 -7.60 -0.38 28.53
CA LYS A 23 -6.81 0.51 27.68
C LYS A 23 -5.33 0.09 27.63
N ASP A 24 -4.71 -0.09 28.78
CA ASP A 24 -3.27 -0.31 28.90
C ASP A 24 -2.83 -1.65 28.28
N LEU A 25 -3.72 -2.65 28.30
CA LEU A 25 -3.51 -3.95 27.67
C LEU A 25 -4.10 -4.03 26.24
N ASN A 26 -4.53 -2.90 25.69
CA ASN A 26 -5.12 -2.77 24.36
C ASN A 26 -6.36 -3.67 24.14
N PHE A 27 -7.26 -3.89 25.10
CA PHE A 27 -8.52 -4.58 24.84
C PHE A 27 -9.47 -3.74 23.98
N ASP A 28 -10.27 -4.41 23.16
CA ASP A 28 -11.25 -3.76 22.28
C ASP A 28 -12.59 -3.52 23.00
N GLY A 29 -12.91 -4.31 24.02
CA GLY A 29 -14.14 -4.14 24.78
C GLY A 29 -14.16 -4.81 26.15
N ILE A 30 -15.22 -4.52 26.92
CA ILE A 30 -15.45 -5.03 28.28
C ILE A 30 -16.85 -5.62 28.35
N GLU A 31 -16.96 -6.92 28.61
CA GLU A 31 -18.24 -7.59 28.83
C GLU A 31 -18.70 -7.35 30.28
N ILE A 32 -19.96 -6.94 30.45
CA ILE A 32 -20.49 -6.57 31.76
C ILE A 32 -21.42 -7.66 32.28
N ARG A 33 -21.02 -8.34 33.36
CA ARG A 33 -21.87 -9.30 34.10
C ARG A 33 -22.31 -8.78 35.47
N GLY A 34 -21.77 -7.64 35.90
CA GLY A 34 -21.89 -7.03 37.22
C GLY A 34 -20.67 -6.14 37.50
N LEU A 35 -20.71 -5.29 38.53
CA LEU A 35 -19.57 -4.44 38.91
C LEU A 35 -19.42 -4.36 40.43
N GLY A 36 -18.25 -4.71 40.95
CA GLY A 36 -18.00 -4.76 42.38
C GLY A 36 -18.95 -5.73 43.10
N ASN A 37 -19.60 -5.25 44.17
CA ASN A 37 -20.63 -6.00 44.90
C ASN A 37 -22.02 -6.00 44.21
N ASP A 38 -22.21 -5.19 43.17
CA ASP A 38 -23.49 -5.07 42.47
C ASP A 38 -23.56 -6.10 41.33
N ILE A 39 -24.20 -7.23 41.61
CA ILE A 39 -24.38 -8.33 40.63
C ILE A 39 -25.32 -7.92 39.49
N PHE A 40 -26.24 -6.98 39.73
CA PHE A 40 -27.18 -6.49 38.72
C PHE A 40 -26.68 -5.19 38.07
N ALA A 41 -26.05 -5.31 36.89
CA ALA A 41 -25.31 -4.22 36.26
C ALA A 41 -26.18 -2.98 35.98
N VAL A 42 -27.48 -3.14 35.70
CA VAL A 42 -28.41 -2.02 35.44
C VAL A 42 -28.48 -1.02 36.60
N LYS A 43 -28.23 -1.48 37.84
CA LYS A 43 -28.23 -0.62 39.04
C LYS A 43 -26.83 -0.15 39.47
N ALA A 44 -25.78 -0.62 38.80
CA ALA A 44 -24.41 -0.24 39.14
C ALA A 44 -24.14 1.23 38.77
N LYS A 45 -23.38 1.94 39.62
CA LYS A 45 -23.11 3.38 39.50
C LYS A 45 -22.77 3.89 38.08
N PRO A 46 -21.88 3.25 37.27
CA PRO A 46 -21.53 3.78 35.95
C PRO A 46 -22.67 3.69 34.92
N PHE A 47 -23.70 2.87 35.19
CA PHE A 47 -24.85 2.65 34.31
C PHE A 47 -26.15 3.31 34.82
N THR A 48 -26.09 4.00 35.96
CA THR A 48 -27.19 4.85 36.42
C THR A 48 -27.43 6.01 35.46
N GLU A 49 -28.68 6.50 35.37
CA GLU A 49 -29.05 7.59 34.44
C GLU A 49 -28.19 8.85 34.59
N ALA A 50 -27.78 9.17 35.82
CA ALA A 50 -26.95 10.33 36.11
C ALA A 50 -25.48 10.21 35.63
N GLN A 51 -24.95 8.99 35.50
CA GLN A 51 -23.54 8.75 35.13
C GLN A 51 -23.37 8.26 33.69
N LEU A 52 -24.40 7.65 33.11
CA LEU A 52 -24.35 6.99 31.81
C LEU A 52 -23.73 7.87 30.69
N PRO A 53 -24.07 9.17 30.53
CA PRO A 53 -23.46 10.00 29.49
C PRO A 53 -21.94 10.18 29.66
N LYS A 54 -21.46 10.25 30.91
CA LYS A 54 -20.02 10.35 31.21
C LYS A 54 -19.31 9.05 30.90
N THR A 55 -19.92 7.91 31.24
CA THR A 55 -19.41 6.57 30.95
C THR A 55 -19.26 6.37 29.43
N ILE A 56 -20.29 6.69 28.64
CA ILE A 56 -20.26 6.57 27.17
C ILE A 56 -19.15 7.43 26.59
N LYS A 57 -19.05 8.71 26.99
CA LYS A 57 -17.98 9.60 26.53
C LYS A 57 -16.60 9.06 26.88
N LYS A 58 -16.40 8.59 28.10
CA LYS A 58 -15.11 8.07 28.56
C LYS A 58 -14.67 6.84 27.77
N LEU A 59 -15.58 5.89 27.53
CA LEU A 59 -15.31 4.70 26.73
C LEU A 59 -14.96 5.06 25.28
N HIS A 60 -15.70 6.00 24.68
CA HIS A 60 -15.41 6.52 23.35
C HIS A 60 -14.01 7.16 23.26
N ASP A 61 -13.64 8.02 24.21
CA ASP A 61 -12.32 8.67 24.27
C ASP A 61 -11.17 7.66 24.42
N LEU A 62 -11.45 6.48 24.96
CA LEU A 62 -10.49 5.39 25.12
C LEU A 62 -10.51 4.37 23.97
N GLY A 63 -11.48 4.46 23.06
CA GLY A 63 -11.67 3.48 21.99
C GLY A 63 -12.08 2.09 22.50
N ILE A 64 -12.83 2.01 23.60
CA ILE A 64 -13.27 0.75 24.22
C ILE A 64 -14.80 0.62 24.10
N GLU A 65 -15.28 -0.54 23.68
CA GLU A 65 -16.71 -0.85 23.57
C GLU A 65 -17.23 -1.65 24.79
N ILE A 66 -18.54 -1.61 25.05
CA ILE A 66 -19.22 -2.65 25.85
C ILE A 66 -19.94 -3.56 24.87
N PRO A 67 -19.35 -4.70 24.47
CA PRO A 67 -19.89 -5.48 23.38
C PRO A 67 -20.98 -6.45 23.81
N CYS A 68 -21.04 -6.82 25.10
CA CYS A 68 -22.03 -7.75 25.63
C CYS A 68 -22.39 -7.43 27.08
N LEU A 69 -23.68 -7.48 27.41
CA LEU A 69 -24.20 -7.50 28.78
C LEU A 69 -24.63 -8.93 29.12
N SER A 70 -24.29 -9.42 30.31
CA SER A 70 -24.52 -10.81 30.71
C SER A 70 -25.56 -10.87 31.82
N SER A 71 -26.74 -11.41 31.49
CA SER A 71 -27.81 -11.61 32.47
C SER A 71 -27.47 -12.73 33.45
N GLY A 72 -27.97 -12.62 34.69
CA GLY A 72 -27.83 -13.63 35.74
C GLY A 72 -28.96 -14.66 35.75
N CYS A 73 -30.08 -14.38 35.08
CA CYS A 73 -31.26 -15.24 35.08
C CYS A 73 -31.15 -16.42 34.10
N CYS A 74 -31.85 -17.51 34.42
CA CYS A 74 -31.95 -18.69 33.56
C CYS A 74 -33.36 -18.77 32.93
N LEU A 75 -33.44 -19.01 31.62
CA LEU A 75 -34.69 -19.04 30.87
C LEU A 75 -35.58 -20.24 31.23
N ASN A 76 -35.01 -21.36 31.69
CA ASN A 76 -35.75 -22.57 32.06
C ASN A 76 -36.37 -22.50 33.48
N ASP A 77 -36.29 -21.36 34.16
CA ASP A 77 -36.84 -21.18 35.51
C ASP A 77 -38.32 -20.78 35.48
N LYS A 78 -39.20 -21.79 35.42
CA LYS A 78 -40.66 -21.62 35.30
C LYS A 78 -41.28 -20.84 36.46
N ASP A 79 -40.75 -20.99 37.68
CA ASP A 79 -41.30 -20.36 38.88
C ASP A 79 -40.99 -18.86 38.95
N ARG A 80 -40.00 -18.38 38.18
CA ARG A 80 -39.53 -16.98 38.17
C ARG A 80 -39.71 -16.29 36.83
N PHE A 81 -40.67 -16.73 36.01
CA PHE A 81 -40.90 -16.20 34.66
C PHE A 81 -40.98 -14.66 34.61
N ASP A 82 -41.79 -14.04 35.47
CA ASP A 82 -41.96 -12.58 35.48
C ASP A 82 -40.66 -11.84 35.87
N GLU A 83 -39.86 -12.42 36.78
CA GLU A 83 -38.56 -11.87 37.16
C GLU A 83 -37.55 -11.96 36.00
N VAL A 84 -37.47 -13.13 35.33
CA VAL A 84 -36.61 -13.37 34.16
C VAL A 84 -36.92 -12.36 33.05
N VAL A 85 -38.20 -12.21 32.70
CA VAL A 85 -38.61 -11.28 31.64
C VAL A 85 -38.32 -9.84 32.03
N SER A 86 -38.58 -9.45 33.28
CA SER A 86 -38.31 -8.10 33.78
C SER A 86 -36.80 -7.76 33.80
N GLU A 87 -35.97 -8.70 34.24
CA GLU A 87 -34.50 -8.53 34.28
C GLU A 87 -33.94 -8.33 32.87
N ILE A 88 -34.28 -9.23 31.93
CA ILE A 88 -33.78 -9.16 30.56
C ILE A 88 -34.29 -7.91 29.84
N THR A 89 -35.55 -7.52 30.08
CA THR A 89 -36.10 -6.27 29.52
C THR A 89 -35.29 -5.06 29.98
N SER A 90 -34.88 -5.02 31.25
CA SER A 90 -34.04 -3.95 31.80
C SER A 90 -32.65 -3.92 31.14
N TYR A 91 -32.08 -5.10 30.83
CA TYR A 91 -30.82 -5.20 30.08
C TYR A 91 -30.98 -4.74 28.62
N ILE A 92 -32.09 -5.07 27.95
CA ILE A 92 -32.39 -4.59 26.59
C ILE A 92 -32.44 -3.05 26.56
N GLU A 93 -33.09 -2.43 27.54
CA GLU A 93 -33.15 -0.98 27.66
C GLU A 93 -31.78 -0.35 27.91
N LEU A 94 -30.97 -0.93 28.80
CA LEU A 94 -29.62 -0.44 29.05
C LEU A 94 -28.73 -0.60 27.80
N ALA A 95 -28.79 -1.75 27.14
CA ALA A 95 -28.02 -2.04 25.93
C ALA A 95 -28.34 -1.03 24.81
N GLY A 96 -29.63 -0.71 24.61
CA GLY A 96 -30.05 0.32 23.66
C GLY A 96 -29.48 1.72 23.99
N LYS A 97 -29.40 2.09 25.28
CA LYS A 97 -28.79 3.36 25.70
C LYS A 97 -27.26 3.38 25.54
N LEU A 98 -26.59 2.23 25.70
CA LEU A 98 -25.13 2.09 25.57
C LEU A 98 -24.66 1.89 24.12
N GLY A 99 -25.56 1.50 23.21
CA GLY A 99 -25.17 1.00 21.89
C GLY A 99 -24.54 -0.40 21.95
N THR A 100 -24.85 -1.18 22.99
CA THR A 100 -24.33 -2.54 23.16
C THR A 100 -25.13 -3.52 22.30
N PRO A 101 -24.48 -4.27 21.39
CA PRO A 101 -25.19 -5.10 20.43
C PRO A 101 -25.71 -6.43 21.01
N TYR A 102 -25.14 -6.93 22.11
CA TYR A 102 -25.41 -8.29 22.58
C TYR A 102 -25.83 -8.37 24.05
N ILE A 103 -26.76 -9.29 24.34
CA ILE A 103 -27.07 -9.72 25.70
C ILE A 103 -26.93 -11.23 25.78
N ARG A 104 -26.11 -11.73 26.71
CA ARG A 104 -25.93 -13.16 26.97
C ARG A 104 -27.01 -13.68 27.92
N LEU A 105 -27.63 -14.79 27.53
CA LEU A 105 -28.69 -15.50 28.24
C LEU A 105 -28.26 -16.94 28.56
N LEU A 106 -28.66 -17.40 29.74
CA LEU A 106 -28.54 -18.80 30.15
C LEU A 106 -29.87 -19.52 29.90
N ALA A 107 -29.85 -20.59 29.11
CA ALA A 107 -31.02 -21.45 28.94
C ALA A 107 -31.00 -22.66 29.88
N ASP A 108 -29.83 -23.02 30.39
CA ASP A 108 -29.65 -23.94 31.51
C ASP A 108 -28.90 -23.20 32.63
N LYS A 109 -29.24 -23.48 33.89
CA LYS A 109 -28.62 -22.84 35.05
C LYS A 109 -27.26 -23.47 35.36
N GLU A 110 -27.11 -24.76 35.08
CA GLU A 110 -25.89 -25.50 35.38
C GLU A 110 -24.92 -25.46 34.20
N PRO A 111 -23.61 -25.42 34.45
CA PRO A 111 -22.60 -25.44 33.38
C PRO A 111 -22.50 -26.82 32.71
N MET A 112 -22.77 -27.90 33.44
CA MET A 112 -22.75 -29.29 32.94
C MET A 112 -24.17 -29.72 32.50
N PRO A 113 -24.29 -30.63 31.52
CA PRO A 113 -25.59 -31.11 30.99
C PRO A 113 -26.30 -32.10 31.93
N ASN A 114 -26.43 -31.75 33.21
CA ASN A 114 -27.06 -32.58 34.23
C ASN A 114 -28.49 -32.09 34.59
N GLY A 115 -28.92 -30.96 34.03
CA GLY A 115 -30.24 -30.38 34.27
C GLY A 115 -31.32 -30.93 33.32
N GLU A 116 -32.57 -30.89 33.77
CA GLU A 116 -33.73 -31.07 32.89
C GLU A 116 -34.15 -29.71 32.33
N VAL A 117 -34.10 -29.57 31.00
CA VAL A 117 -34.52 -28.36 30.30
C VAL A 117 -35.64 -28.67 29.32
N ASP A 118 -36.69 -27.86 29.40
CA ASP A 118 -37.85 -27.90 28.50
C ASP A 118 -37.62 -26.94 27.33
N ASP A 119 -37.18 -27.49 26.18
CA ASP A 119 -36.85 -26.71 24.98
C ASP A 119 -38.07 -25.94 24.44
N ASP A 120 -39.29 -26.45 24.64
CA ASP A 120 -40.51 -25.80 24.16
C ASP A 120 -40.79 -24.55 24.99
N TYR A 121 -40.68 -24.67 26.31
CA TYR A 121 -40.78 -23.54 27.21
C TYR A 121 -39.69 -22.48 26.94
N VAL A 122 -38.42 -22.89 26.80
CA VAL A 122 -37.33 -21.96 26.49
C VAL A 122 -37.58 -21.22 25.17
N ALA A 123 -38.09 -21.92 24.14
CA ALA A 123 -38.44 -21.29 22.87
C ALA A 123 -39.56 -20.25 23.02
N GLU A 124 -40.60 -20.53 23.82
CA GLU A 124 -41.67 -19.57 24.11
C GLU A 124 -41.15 -18.31 24.80
N VAL A 125 -40.27 -18.46 25.80
CA VAL A 125 -39.64 -17.31 26.47
C VAL A 125 -38.77 -16.51 25.50
N LEU A 126 -37.98 -17.18 24.65
CA LEU A 126 -37.13 -16.52 23.65
C LEU A 126 -37.94 -15.75 22.61
N VAL A 127 -39.08 -16.27 22.14
CA VAL A 127 -39.97 -15.55 21.22
C VAL A 127 -40.47 -14.26 21.87
N LYS A 128 -40.93 -14.32 23.12
CA LYS A 128 -41.40 -13.13 23.85
C LYS A 128 -40.30 -12.09 24.01
N LEU A 129 -39.08 -12.51 24.36
CA LEU A 129 -37.95 -11.60 24.55
C LEU A 129 -37.44 -11.03 23.21
N ALA A 130 -37.47 -11.81 22.13
CA ALA A 130 -37.13 -11.36 20.80
C ALA A 130 -38.06 -10.24 20.31
N ASP A 131 -39.36 -10.36 20.57
CA ASP A 131 -40.33 -9.33 20.22
C ASP A 131 -40.05 -8.01 20.99
N ILE A 132 -39.68 -8.10 22.27
CA ILE A 132 -39.25 -6.93 23.08
C ILE A 132 -37.95 -6.31 22.53
N ALA A 133 -36.96 -7.13 22.20
CA ALA A 133 -35.69 -6.67 21.62
C ALA A 133 -35.89 -5.97 20.27
N LYS A 134 -36.81 -6.50 19.45
CA LYS A 134 -37.19 -5.93 18.15
C LYS A 134 -37.84 -4.56 18.27
N GLU A 135 -38.75 -4.36 19.22
CA GLU A 135 -39.41 -3.07 19.47
C GLU A 135 -38.42 -1.97 19.86
N LYS A 136 -37.36 -2.34 20.59
CA LYS A 136 -36.32 -1.40 21.07
C LYS A 136 -35.14 -1.25 20.10
N GLY A 137 -35.09 -2.10 19.05
CA GLY A 137 -34.29 -1.97 17.83
C GLY A 137 -32.82 -1.63 18.04
N THR A 138 -31.99 -2.62 18.39
CA THR A 138 -30.50 -2.58 18.31
C THR A 138 -29.80 -3.80 18.94
N VAL A 139 -30.51 -4.70 19.62
CA VAL A 139 -29.90 -5.73 20.49
C VAL A 139 -30.23 -7.15 20.04
N THR A 140 -29.23 -8.03 20.03
CA THR A 140 -29.37 -9.47 19.77
C THR A 140 -29.15 -10.26 21.07
N LEU A 141 -30.06 -11.18 21.36
CA LEU A 141 -30.00 -12.05 22.53
C LEU A 141 -29.23 -13.32 22.17
N LEU A 142 -28.19 -13.62 22.93
CA LEU A 142 -27.28 -14.72 22.70
C LEU A 142 -27.54 -15.84 23.68
N VAL A 143 -28.01 -16.98 23.19
CA VAL A 143 -28.10 -18.21 24.00
C VAL A 143 -26.69 -18.83 24.06
N GLU A 144 -26.18 -19.05 25.27
CA GLU A 144 -24.87 -19.66 25.46
C GLU A 144 -24.90 -21.17 25.23
N THR A 145 -23.83 -21.73 24.68
CA THR A 145 -23.59 -23.18 24.58
C THR A 145 -23.24 -23.79 25.94
N ASN A 146 -24.13 -23.68 26.93
CA ASN A 146 -23.93 -24.19 28.29
C ASN A 146 -24.97 -25.26 28.69
N GLY A 147 -24.66 -26.04 29.73
CA GLY A 147 -25.57 -27.07 30.24
C GLY A 147 -25.97 -28.04 29.14
N VAL A 148 -27.24 -28.40 29.03
CA VAL A 148 -27.72 -29.28 27.94
C VAL A 148 -27.46 -28.76 26.52
N TYR A 149 -27.21 -27.46 26.34
CA TYR A 149 -26.94 -26.82 25.05
C TYR A 149 -25.45 -26.80 24.70
N CYS A 150 -24.59 -27.46 25.49
CA CYS A 150 -23.26 -27.84 25.01
C CYS A 150 -23.35 -28.84 23.84
N ASP A 151 -24.46 -29.56 23.69
CA ASP A 151 -24.85 -30.20 22.43
C ASP A 151 -25.36 -29.13 21.46
N THR A 152 -24.48 -28.71 20.55
CA THR A 152 -24.79 -27.60 19.66
C THR A 152 -25.81 -27.97 18.59
N LYS A 153 -26.07 -29.27 18.34
CA LYS A 153 -27.17 -29.72 17.47
C LYS A 153 -28.51 -29.51 18.16
N ARG A 154 -28.59 -29.75 19.48
CA ARG A 154 -29.78 -29.43 20.27
C ARG A 154 -30.02 -27.93 20.29
N LEU A 155 -28.98 -27.13 20.54
CA LEU A 155 -29.09 -25.67 20.49
C LEU A 155 -29.53 -25.20 19.11
N ARG A 156 -28.95 -25.72 18.03
CA ARG A 156 -29.34 -25.37 16.66
C ARG A 156 -30.84 -25.59 16.41
N LYS A 157 -31.39 -26.72 16.86
CA LYS A 157 -32.83 -27.01 16.76
C LYS A 157 -33.68 -25.99 17.53
N LEU A 158 -33.25 -25.59 18.74
CA LEU A 158 -33.94 -24.56 19.52
C LEU A 158 -33.97 -23.22 18.77
N ILE A 159 -32.82 -22.77 18.25
CA ILE A 159 -32.70 -21.49 17.53
C ILE A 159 -33.55 -21.51 16.25
N ASP A 160 -33.49 -22.58 15.46
CA ASP A 160 -34.31 -22.75 14.26
C ASP A 160 -35.81 -22.77 14.59
N LYS A 161 -36.20 -23.36 15.73
CA LYS A 161 -37.59 -23.37 16.23
C LYS A 161 -38.08 -21.97 16.60
N VAL A 162 -37.24 -21.14 17.22
CA VAL A 162 -37.60 -19.76 17.58
C VAL A 162 -37.76 -18.90 16.32
N GLY A 163 -36.88 -19.04 15.33
CA GLY A 163 -37.03 -18.41 14.01
C GLY A 163 -37.12 -16.88 14.08
N ARG A 164 -36.30 -16.24 14.92
CA ARG A 164 -36.22 -14.78 15.10
C ARG A 164 -34.79 -14.30 14.82
N ASN A 165 -34.65 -13.16 14.14
CA ASN A 165 -33.34 -12.59 13.80
C ASN A 165 -32.64 -11.99 15.02
N GLU A 166 -33.41 -11.66 16.06
CA GLU A 166 -32.95 -11.10 17.32
C GLU A 166 -32.32 -12.16 18.23
N ILE A 167 -32.35 -13.44 17.85
CA ILE A 167 -31.76 -14.54 18.60
C ILE A 167 -30.53 -15.07 17.85
N ALA A 168 -29.43 -15.21 18.56
CA ALA A 168 -28.21 -15.81 18.06
C ALA A 168 -27.50 -16.59 19.18
N VAL A 169 -26.25 -16.98 18.95
CA VAL A 169 -25.50 -17.86 19.85
C VAL A 169 -24.23 -17.20 20.35
N LEU A 170 -23.98 -17.38 21.65
CA LEU A 170 -22.67 -17.21 22.25
C LEU A 170 -22.01 -18.59 22.32
N TRP A 171 -20.89 -18.75 21.62
CA TRP A 171 -20.11 -19.98 21.70
C TRP A 171 -19.13 -19.91 22.87
N ASP A 172 -19.46 -20.60 23.95
CA ASP A 172 -18.48 -20.92 24.98
C ASP A 172 -17.63 -22.08 24.50
N MET A 173 -16.42 -21.80 24.04
CA MET A 173 -15.52 -22.80 23.44
C MET A 173 -15.19 -23.96 24.39
N HIS A 174 -15.33 -23.75 25.69
CA HIS A 174 -14.98 -24.74 26.71
C HIS A 174 -16.05 -25.81 26.85
N HIS A 175 -17.33 -25.44 26.89
CA HIS A 175 -18.40 -26.34 27.28
C HIS A 175 -18.68 -27.46 26.25
N PRO A 176 -18.90 -27.19 24.94
CA PRO A 176 -19.05 -28.25 23.94
C PRO A 176 -17.86 -29.20 23.91
N TYR A 177 -16.63 -28.66 24.03
CA TYR A 177 -15.43 -29.49 24.02
C TYR A 177 -15.31 -30.36 25.28
N ARG A 178 -15.47 -29.79 26.48
CA ARG A 178 -15.26 -30.52 27.74
C ARG A 178 -16.40 -31.41 28.16
N TYR A 179 -17.63 -30.97 27.93
CA TYR A 179 -18.81 -31.64 28.45
C TYR A 179 -19.57 -32.43 27.38
N ASN A 180 -19.35 -32.14 26.09
CA ASN A 180 -19.97 -32.87 24.98
C ASN A 180 -18.97 -33.57 24.05
N ASN A 181 -17.65 -33.44 24.27
CA ASN A 181 -16.59 -33.94 23.39
C ASN A 181 -16.72 -33.48 21.93
N GLU A 182 -17.26 -32.28 21.72
CA GLU A 182 -17.50 -31.71 20.40
C GLU A 182 -16.28 -30.91 19.91
N SER A 183 -15.84 -31.15 18.68
CA SER A 183 -14.72 -30.42 18.08
C SER A 183 -15.13 -29.00 17.65
N ALA A 184 -14.13 -28.11 17.51
CA ALA A 184 -14.35 -26.74 17.05
C ALA A 184 -15.04 -26.68 15.68
N LYS A 185 -14.63 -27.58 14.77
CA LYS A 185 -15.18 -27.67 13.43
C LYS A 185 -16.65 -28.10 13.44
N GLU A 186 -16.99 -29.12 14.24
CA GLU A 186 -18.38 -29.56 14.40
C GLU A 186 -19.27 -28.45 14.96
N THR A 187 -18.80 -27.71 15.96
CA THR A 187 -19.57 -26.59 16.51
C THR A 187 -19.86 -25.52 15.46
N VAL A 188 -18.85 -25.14 14.67
CA VAL A 188 -19.02 -24.14 13.61
C VAL A 188 -19.86 -24.67 12.45
N GLU A 189 -19.80 -25.97 12.13
CA GLU A 189 -20.70 -26.59 11.15
C GLU A 189 -22.17 -26.58 11.61
N ASN A 190 -22.42 -26.85 12.90
CA ASN A 190 -23.79 -26.88 13.44
C ASN A 190 -24.39 -25.47 13.56
N LEU A 191 -23.64 -24.52 14.09
CA LEU A 191 -24.13 -23.18 14.46
C LEU A 191 -23.84 -22.12 13.39
N GLY A 192 -22.73 -22.23 12.67
CA GLY A 192 -22.32 -21.34 11.58
C GLY A 192 -22.50 -19.86 11.91
N MET A 193 -23.28 -19.17 11.07
CA MET A 193 -23.47 -17.72 11.17
C MET A 193 -24.23 -17.22 12.40
N TYR A 194 -24.85 -18.13 13.18
CA TYR A 194 -25.48 -17.80 14.46
C TYR A 194 -24.46 -17.47 15.55
N ILE A 195 -23.20 -17.89 15.40
CA ILE A 195 -22.15 -17.50 16.35
C ILE A 195 -21.87 -16.00 16.19
N LYS A 196 -22.23 -15.20 17.20
CA LYS A 196 -21.99 -13.74 17.21
C LYS A 196 -20.98 -13.31 18.25
N TYR A 197 -20.78 -14.10 19.29
CA TYR A 197 -19.86 -13.82 20.40
C TYR A 197 -19.23 -15.12 20.88
N CYS A 198 -17.98 -15.07 21.35
CA CYS A 198 -17.29 -16.25 21.87
C CYS A 198 -16.76 -16.01 23.28
N HIS A 199 -16.90 -17.00 24.15
CA HIS A 199 -16.17 -17.10 25.42
C HIS A 199 -15.03 -18.09 25.29
N VAL A 200 -13.90 -17.76 25.91
CA VAL A 200 -12.72 -18.62 25.92
C VAL A 200 -12.11 -18.70 27.32
N LYS A 201 -11.70 -19.90 27.69
CA LYS A 201 -10.99 -20.25 28.93
C LYS A 201 -10.20 -21.52 28.71
N ASP A 202 -9.04 -21.62 29.36
CA ASP A 202 -8.14 -22.77 29.20
C ASP A 202 -8.16 -23.65 30.46
N SER A 203 -7.97 -24.96 30.27
CA SER A 203 -8.05 -25.94 31.35
C SER A 203 -7.31 -27.23 31.00
N VAL A 204 -7.13 -28.10 31.98
CA VAL A 204 -6.66 -29.48 31.82
C VAL A 204 -7.58 -30.43 32.58
N MET A 205 -7.76 -31.64 32.07
CA MET A 205 -8.41 -32.73 32.82
C MET A 205 -7.35 -33.56 33.53
N LYS A 206 -7.29 -33.47 34.86
CA LYS A 206 -6.34 -34.21 35.69
C LYS A 206 -7.08 -35.12 36.66
N ASP A 207 -6.83 -36.42 36.58
CA ASP A 207 -7.48 -37.45 37.42
C ASP A 207 -9.02 -37.36 37.43
N GLY A 208 -9.62 -37.03 36.28
CA GLY A 208 -11.06 -36.85 36.13
C GLY A 208 -11.62 -35.56 36.71
N LYS A 209 -10.78 -34.64 37.19
CA LYS A 209 -11.16 -33.31 37.68
C LYS A 209 -10.70 -32.21 36.73
N LEU A 210 -11.56 -31.22 36.54
CA LEU A 210 -11.27 -30.04 35.75
C LEU A 210 -10.39 -29.07 36.56
N GLU A 211 -9.24 -28.71 36.00
CA GLU A 211 -8.38 -27.64 36.53
C GLU A 211 -8.21 -26.53 35.50
N TYR A 212 -8.66 -25.31 35.82
CA TYR A 212 -8.44 -24.14 34.95
C TYR A 212 -6.98 -23.69 34.95
N LYS A 213 -6.49 -23.25 33.79
CA LYS A 213 -5.11 -22.81 33.55
C LYS A 213 -5.06 -21.42 32.90
N LEU A 214 -3.88 -20.79 32.93
CA LEU A 214 -3.65 -19.57 32.15
C LEU A 214 -3.78 -19.88 30.67
N MET A 215 -4.18 -18.88 29.88
CA MET A 215 -4.33 -19.03 28.44
C MET A 215 -3.03 -19.56 27.81
N GLY A 216 -3.12 -20.72 27.14
CA GLY A 216 -2.01 -21.40 26.49
C GLY A 216 -1.26 -22.42 27.36
N GLN A 217 -1.69 -22.65 28.60
CA GLN A 217 -1.08 -23.62 29.51
C GLN A 217 -1.95 -24.86 29.79
N GLY A 218 -3.19 -24.89 29.32
CA GLY A 218 -4.03 -26.09 29.39
C GLY A 218 -3.87 -27.00 28.18
N ASP A 219 -4.78 -27.98 28.08
CA ASP A 219 -4.86 -28.93 26.97
C ASP A 219 -6.08 -28.68 26.06
N MET A 220 -6.77 -27.55 26.21
CA MET A 220 -7.80 -27.12 25.25
C MET A 220 -7.17 -26.90 23.86
N PRO A 221 -7.81 -27.31 22.76
CA PRO A 221 -7.32 -27.05 21.40
C PRO A 221 -7.62 -25.61 20.95
N ILE A 222 -7.24 -24.60 21.74
CA ILE A 222 -7.57 -23.18 21.51
C ILE A 222 -7.07 -22.70 20.15
N LYS A 223 -5.87 -23.13 19.72
CA LYS A 223 -5.33 -22.76 18.40
C LYS A 223 -6.22 -23.23 17.25
N GLU A 224 -6.76 -24.44 17.36
CA GLU A 224 -7.70 -24.99 16.37
C GLU A 224 -9.02 -24.23 16.41
N MET A 225 -9.55 -23.96 17.61
CA MET A 225 -10.79 -23.18 17.79
C MET A 225 -10.70 -21.78 17.17
N LEU A 226 -9.60 -21.07 17.42
CA LEU A 226 -9.33 -19.77 16.82
C LEU A 226 -9.06 -19.87 15.30
N GLY A 227 -8.43 -20.95 14.85
CA GLY A 227 -8.20 -21.23 13.44
C GLY A 227 -9.51 -21.38 12.66
N VAL A 228 -10.45 -22.18 13.17
CA VAL A 228 -11.78 -22.36 12.54
C VAL A 228 -12.55 -21.04 12.48
N LEU A 229 -12.46 -20.20 13.53
CA LEU A 229 -13.04 -18.85 13.48
C LEU A 229 -12.40 -17.98 12.38
N GLN A 230 -11.09 -18.05 12.19
CA GLN A 230 -10.39 -17.31 11.14
C GLN A 230 -10.77 -17.80 9.74
N GLU A 231 -10.82 -19.12 9.52
CA GLU A 231 -11.24 -19.74 8.27
C GLU A 231 -12.66 -19.30 7.87
N ASN A 232 -13.55 -19.17 8.86
CA ASN A 232 -14.92 -18.70 8.66
C ASN A 232 -15.07 -17.18 8.74
N ARG A 233 -13.96 -16.44 8.68
CA ARG A 233 -13.92 -14.96 8.66
C ARG A 233 -14.68 -14.31 9.82
N TYR A 234 -14.66 -14.93 11.00
CA TYR A 234 -15.30 -14.36 12.19
C TYR A 234 -14.62 -13.06 12.62
N THR A 235 -15.40 -11.98 12.73
CA THR A 235 -14.91 -10.63 13.07
C THR A 235 -15.34 -10.16 14.45
N GLY A 236 -16.12 -10.96 15.18
CA GLY A 236 -16.65 -10.60 16.50
C GLY A 236 -15.64 -10.70 17.64
N TYR A 237 -16.17 -10.70 18.85
CA TYR A 237 -15.41 -10.71 20.10
C TYR A 237 -15.12 -12.13 20.57
N VAL A 238 -13.86 -12.36 20.94
CA VAL A 238 -13.46 -13.47 21.79
C VAL A 238 -13.21 -12.87 23.17
N SER A 239 -14.05 -13.23 24.14
CA SER A 239 -14.00 -12.70 25.50
C SER A 239 -13.35 -13.72 26.42
N LEU A 240 -12.35 -13.30 27.19
CA LEU A 240 -11.80 -14.13 28.25
C LEU A 240 -12.82 -14.23 29.39
N GLU A 241 -13.24 -15.46 29.69
CA GLU A 241 -13.96 -15.75 30.91
C GLU A 241 -12.99 -16.31 31.97
N TRP A 242 -12.90 -15.61 33.10
CA TRP A 242 -12.08 -16.00 34.24
C TRP A 242 -12.82 -15.66 35.54
N VAL A 243 -12.71 -16.51 36.56
CA VAL A 243 -13.20 -16.22 37.90
C VAL A 243 -12.08 -16.47 38.88
N LYS A 244 -11.80 -15.47 39.72
CA LYS A 244 -10.74 -15.48 40.74
C LYS A 244 -10.75 -16.71 41.67
N ARG A 245 -11.90 -17.36 41.85
CA ARG A 245 -12.10 -18.55 42.70
C ARG A 245 -11.74 -19.88 42.05
N TRP A 246 -11.44 -19.91 40.75
CA TRP A 246 -11.25 -21.17 40.00
C TRP A 246 -9.90 -21.86 40.27
N SER A 247 -8.87 -21.14 40.71
CA SER A 247 -7.57 -21.71 41.08
C SER A 247 -6.75 -20.71 41.89
N ASN A 248 -6.03 -21.19 42.91
CA ASN A 248 -5.10 -20.37 43.71
C ASN A 248 -3.97 -19.75 42.87
N ASN A 249 -3.62 -20.37 41.72
CA ASN A 249 -2.58 -19.87 40.81
C ASN A 249 -3.14 -18.90 39.75
N LEU A 250 -4.45 -18.69 39.70
CA LEU A 250 -5.16 -17.79 38.79
C LEU A 250 -5.86 -16.68 39.59
N CYS A 251 -5.28 -16.19 40.68
CA CYS A 251 -5.94 -15.20 41.52
C CYS A 251 -5.63 -13.74 41.15
N ASP A 252 -4.65 -13.50 40.27
CA ASP A 252 -4.15 -12.16 39.96
C ASP A 252 -4.51 -11.72 38.53
N ALA A 253 -5.36 -10.71 38.43
CA ALA A 253 -5.75 -10.08 37.18
C ALA A 253 -4.55 -9.51 36.41
N GLY A 254 -3.54 -9.00 37.14
CA GLY A 254 -2.30 -8.46 36.58
C GLY A 254 -1.41 -9.51 35.91
N LEU A 255 -1.69 -10.80 36.10
CA LEU A 255 -1.05 -11.89 35.37
C LEU A 255 -1.96 -12.45 34.27
N VAL A 256 -3.25 -12.63 34.58
CA VAL A 256 -4.21 -13.31 33.71
C VAL A 256 -4.50 -12.51 32.44
N PHE A 257 -4.81 -11.22 32.56
CA PHE A 257 -5.18 -10.42 31.38
C PHE A 257 -4.00 -10.12 30.45
N PRO A 258 -2.79 -9.77 30.93
CA PRO A 258 -1.65 -9.62 30.03
C PRO A 258 -1.31 -10.92 29.31
N GLN A 259 -1.38 -12.07 29.99
CA GLN A 259 -1.15 -13.37 29.35
C GLN A 259 -2.18 -13.64 28.25
N TYR A 260 -3.46 -13.36 28.50
CA TYR A 260 -4.50 -13.50 27.49
C TYR A 260 -4.32 -12.54 26.32
N ALA A 261 -4.09 -11.25 26.58
CA ALA A 261 -3.86 -10.24 25.55
C ALA A 261 -2.65 -10.59 24.68
N ASN A 262 -1.57 -11.07 25.29
CA ASN A 262 -0.38 -11.53 24.60
C ASN A 262 -0.65 -12.78 23.75
N TYR A 263 -1.33 -13.79 24.31
CA TYR A 263 -1.72 -14.99 23.56
C TYR A 263 -2.60 -14.66 22.35
N MET A 264 -3.54 -13.74 22.52
CA MET A 264 -4.45 -13.33 21.45
C MET A 264 -3.82 -12.40 20.43
N ALA A 265 -2.66 -11.79 20.71
CA ALA A 265 -2.05 -10.79 19.84
C ALA A 265 -1.89 -11.28 18.39
N GLU A 266 -1.55 -12.56 18.20
CA GLU A 266 -1.40 -13.20 16.88
C GLU A 266 -2.72 -13.34 16.10
N TYR A 267 -3.86 -13.23 16.78
CA TYR A 267 -5.21 -13.43 16.25
C TYR A 267 -6.02 -12.13 16.12
N ARG A 268 -5.44 -11.01 16.56
CA ARG A 268 -6.06 -9.69 16.52
C ARG A 268 -5.88 -9.03 15.16
N ARG A 269 -6.92 -8.31 14.73
CA ARG A 269 -6.86 -7.35 13.61
C ARG A 269 -7.33 -6.02 14.16
N LYS A 270 -6.48 -4.98 14.17
CA LYS A 270 -6.86 -3.63 14.61
C LYS A 270 -8.05 -3.13 13.79
N HIS A 271 -8.96 -2.41 14.45
CA HIS A 271 -10.29 -2.06 13.94
C HIS A 271 -10.27 -1.43 12.54
N LYS A 272 -11.19 -1.92 11.71
CA LYS A 272 -11.51 -1.43 10.37
C LYS A 272 -12.29 -0.12 10.54
N HIS A 273 -11.75 1.03 10.10
CA HIS A 273 -12.61 2.20 9.89
C HIS A 273 -13.66 1.86 8.81
N PRO A 274 -14.88 2.44 8.84
CA PRO A 274 -15.85 2.26 7.78
C PRO A 274 -15.26 2.63 6.42
N LEU A 275 -15.73 1.98 5.35
CA LEU A 275 -15.39 2.41 4.00
C LEU A 275 -15.84 3.86 3.77
N GLN A 276 -15.01 4.60 3.06
CA GLN A 276 -15.24 5.99 2.70
C GLN A 276 -15.88 6.05 1.32
N ASP A 277 -16.67 7.10 1.06
CA ASP A 277 -17.18 7.41 -0.28
C ASP A 277 -16.30 8.49 -0.91
N ASP A 278 -16.07 8.39 -2.23
CA ASP A 278 -15.46 9.50 -2.99
C ASP A 278 -16.40 10.71 -3.01
N ASN A 279 -15.90 11.88 -3.41
CA ASN A 279 -16.70 13.11 -3.35
C ASN A 279 -17.94 13.02 -4.26
N ARG A 280 -17.85 12.24 -5.34
CA ARG A 280 -18.94 11.97 -6.29
C ARG A 280 -19.94 10.92 -5.81
N LYS A 281 -19.62 10.18 -4.75
CA LYS A 281 -20.38 9.01 -4.26
C LYS A 281 -20.57 7.92 -5.33
N ALA A 282 -19.61 7.80 -6.24
CA ALA A 282 -19.59 6.80 -7.30
C ALA A 282 -18.94 5.49 -6.83
N GLY A 283 -17.98 5.57 -5.91
CA GLY A 283 -17.24 4.40 -5.43
C GLY A 283 -16.77 4.54 -3.98
N LYS A 284 -16.18 3.47 -3.47
CA LYS A 284 -15.69 3.40 -2.09
C LYS A 284 -14.17 3.25 -2.04
N TYR A 285 -13.57 3.65 -0.93
CA TYR A 285 -12.15 3.38 -0.62
C TYR A 285 -11.99 3.12 0.89
N ILE A 286 -10.82 2.61 1.28
CA ILE A 286 -10.65 1.96 2.59
C ILE A 286 -10.25 2.94 3.68
N TRP A 287 -9.29 3.81 3.39
CA TRP A 287 -8.65 4.65 4.40
C TRP A 287 -9.09 6.10 4.24
N PRO A 288 -9.48 6.81 5.32
CA PRO A 288 -9.79 8.24 5.27
C PRO A 288 -8.72 9.04 4.53
N LYS A 289 -9.15 10.08 3.81
CA LYS A 289 -8.23 11.03 3.17
C LYS A 289 -7.34 11.70 4.22
N GLU A 290 -6.18 12.15 3.78
CA GLU A 290 -5.27 12.97 4.60
C GLU A 290 -4.90 12.24 5.91
N ARG A 291 -4.49 10.97 5.76
CA ARG A 291 -4.02 10.14 6.86
C ARG A 291 -2.86 9.25 6.42
N LEU A 292 -1.80 9.26 7.22
CA LEU A 292 -0.69 8.34 7.03
C LEU A 292 -1.07 6.92 7.48
N LEU A 293 -0.68 5.97 6.65
CA LEU A 293 -0.82 4.54 6.79
C LEU A 293 0.40 3.96 7.49
N ASP A 294 0.12 3.06 8.43
CA ASP A 294 1.11 2.26 9.16
C ASP A 294 1.12 0.83 8.60
N TYR A 295 1.29 0.71 7.29
CA TYR A 295 1.13 -0.54 6.54
C TYR A 295 2.30 -0.78 5.59
N THR A 296 2.70 -2.05 5.45
CA THR A 296 3.56 -2.49 4.35
C THR A 296 2.74 -2.66 3.07
N PHE A 297 3.40 -2.82 1.93
CA PHE A 297 2.74 -3.15 0.66
C PHE A 297 1.83 -4.41 0.82
N PRO A 298 2.33 -5.56 1.29
CA PRO A 298 1.50 -6.74 1.52
C PRO A 298 0.26 -6.48 2.39
N ASP A 299 0.38 -5.67 3.45
CA ASP A 299 -0.77 -5.36 4.29
C ASP A 299 -1.83 -4.54 3.55
N VAL A 300 -1.42 -3.59 2.68
CA VAL A 300 -2.33 -2.84 1.81
C VAL A 300 -3.06 -3.78 0.87
N LEU A 301 -2.35 -4.70 0.20
CA LEU A 301 -2.98 -5.65 -0.72
C LEU A 301 -3.95 -6.58 0.00
N ASP A 302 -3.55 -7.17 1.13
CA ASP A 302 -4.42 -8.03 1.93
C ASP A 302 -5.68 -7.29 2.37
N ARG A 303 -5.52 -6.03 2.78
CA ARG A 303 -6.64 -5.18 3.15
C ARG A 303 -7.60 -4.92 1.99
N VAL A 304 -7.08 -4.66 0.79
CA VAL A 304 -7.91 -4.45 -0.42
C VAL A 304 -8.64 -5.74 -0.81
N CYS A 305 -7.97 -6.89 -0.80
CA CYS A 305 -8.59 -8.19 -1.06
C CYS A 305 -9.73 -8.50 -0.08
N GLU A 306 -9.61 -8.09 1.18
CA GLU A 306 -10.64 -8.29 2.19
C GLU A 306 -11.88 -7.42 1.99
N GLU A 307 -11.69 -6.16 1.61
CA GLU A 307 -12.78 -5.19 1.50
C GLU A 307 -13.45 -5.21 0.12
N PHE A 308 -12.70 -5.56 -0.93
CA PHE A 308 -13.14 -5.53 -2.32
C PHE A 308 -12.80 -6.85 -3.06
N PRO A 309 -13.36 -8.00 -2.63
CA PRO A 309 -12.98 -9.31 -3.16
C PRO A 309 -13.32 -9.49 -4.65
N ASP A 310 -14.37 -8.83 -5.14
CA ASP A 310 -14.83 -8.94 -6.53
C ASP A 310 -14.28 -7.84 -7.45
N GLN A 311 -13.51 -6.90 -6.88
CA GLN A 311 -12.95 -5.79 -7.64
C GLN A 311 -11.78 -6.27 -8.49
N TYR A 312 -11.78 -5.87 -9.78
CA TYR A 312 -10.65 -6.11 -10.67
C TYR A 312 -9.43 -5.33 -10.19
N ALA A 313 -8.30 -6.02 -10.06
CA ALA A 313 -7.00 -5.38 -9.94
C ALA A 313 -6.46 -5.03 -11.32
N PHE A 314 -6.54 -5.95 -12.28
CA PHE A 314 -5.98 -5.79 -13.63
C PHE A 314 -6.98 -6.14 -14.71
N ARG A 315 -7.03 -5.29 -15.76
CA ARG A 315 -7.72 -5.54 -17.02
C ARG A 315 -6.83 -5.11 -18.19
N TYR A 316 -6.06 -6.05 -18.75
CA TYR A 316 -5.27 -5.81 -19.95
C TYR A 316 -6.12 -5.88 -21.22
N THR A 317 -5.88 -4.97 -22.17
CA THR A 317 -6.49 -5.07 -23.52
C THR A 317 -5.59 -5.76 -24.54
N GLU A 318 -4.28 -5.76 -24.30
CA GLU A 318 -3.24 -6.25 -25.22
C GLU A 318 -2.68 -7.62 -24.84
N LEU A 319 -2.93 -8.08 -23.60
CA LEU A 319 -2.44 -9.34 -23.05
C LEU A 319 -3.60 -10.08 -22.38
N ASP A 320 -3.56 -11.41 -22.38
CA ASP A 320 -4.55 -12.25 -21.71
C ASP A 320 -4.28 -12.32 -20.20
N TYR A 321 -4.48 -11.18 -19.53
CA TYR A 321 -4.30 -11.06 -18.09
C TYR A 321 -5.39 -10.18 -17.48
N THR A 322 -6.39 -10.84 -16.90
CA THR A 322 -7.45 -10.21 -16.10
C THR A 322 -7.46 -10.87 -14.74
N ARG A 323 -7.44 -10.06 -13.68
CA ARG A 323 -7.40 -10.54 -12.29
C ARG A 323 -8.22 -9.64 -11.40
N THR A 324 -9.00 -10.25 -10.52
CA THR A 324 -9.46 -9.61 -9.27
C THR A 324 -8.28 -9.40 -8.31
N TYR A 325 -8.44 -8.54 -7.32
CA TYR A 325 -7.43 -8.34 -6.28
C TYR A 325 -7.01 -9.67 -5.59
N PRO A 326 -7.94 -10.55 -5.16
CA PRO A 326 -7.56 -11.85 -4.60
C PRO A 326 -6.81 -12.77 -5.56
N GLU A 327 -7.19 -12.81 -6.85
CA GLU A 327 -6.48 -13.64 -7.83
C GLU A 327 -5.07 -13.10 -8.10
N PHE A 328 -4.92 -11.77 -8.20
CA PHE A 328 -3.60 -11.14 -8.31
C PHE A 328 -2.72 -11.45 -7.08
N ARG A 329 -3.29 -11.40 -5.87
CA ARG A 329 -2.56 -11.79 -4.65
C ARG A 329 -2.10 -13.24 -4.71
N ASN A 330 -2.89 -14.17 -5.26
CA ASN A 330 -2.48 -15.57 -5.41
C ASN A 330 -1.31 -15.73 -6.40
N ASP A 331 -1.29 -14.95 -7.49
CA ASP A 331 -0.16 -14.91 -8.43
C ASP A 331 1.12 -14.41 -7.71
N VAL A 332 0.99 -13.34 -6.91
CA VAL A 332 2.06 -12.79 -6.07
C VAL A 332 2.57 -13.83 -5.07
N ASP A 333 1.69 -14.54 -4.38
CA ASP A 333 2.04 -15.56 -3.39
C ASP A 333 2.75 -16.75 -4.01
N THR A 334 2.38 -17.10 -5.24
CA THR A 334 3.06 -18.15 -6.00
C THR A 334 4.47 -17.72 -6.36
N PHE A 335 4.65 -16.51 -6.89
CA PHE A 335 5.99 -16.05 -7.26
C PHE A 335 6.88 -15.75 -6.03
N ALA A 336 6.31 -15.30 -4.92
CA ALA A 336 7.04 -15.16 -3.64
C ALA A 336 7.63 -16.49 -3.18
N ARG A 337 6.86 -17.59 -3.26
CA ARG A 337 7.36 -18.94 -2.95
C ARG A 337 8.45 -19.39 -3.94
N ALA A 338 8.30 -19.06 -5.22
CA ALA A 338 9.32 -19.34 -6.22
C ALA A 338 10.65 -18.64 -5.90
N LEU A 339 10.63 -17.34 -5.58
CA LEU A 339 11.83 -16.59 -5.19
C LEU A 339 12.51 -17.19 -3.95
N LEU A 340 11.73 -17.60 -2.93
CA LEU A 340 12.28 -18.31 -1.75
C LEU A 340 12.91 -19.65 -2.14
N ALA A 341 12.30 -20.40 -3.05
CA ALA A 341 12.85 -21.66 -3.56
C ALA A 341 14.17 -21.47 -4.33
N MET A 342 14.35 -20.30 -4.95
CA MET A 342 15.60 -19.88 -5.61
C MET A 342 16.65 -19.38 -4.59
N GLY A 343 16.29 -19.25 -3.32
CA GLY A 343 17.19 -18.87 -2.24
C GLY A 343 17.23 -17.38 -1.93
N VAL A 344 16.31 -16.57 -2.49
CA VAL A 344 16.17 -15.15 -2.18
C VAL A 344 15.75 -14.98 -0.72
N LYS A 345 16.37 -14.05 -0.02
CA LYS A 345 16.13 -13.75 1.41
C LYS A 345 15.71 -12.29 1.60
N LYS A 346 15.21 -12.00 2.80
CA LYS A 346 14.98 -10.61 3.23
C LYS A 346 16.27 -9.80 3.05
N GLY A 347 16.16 -8.65 2.38
CA GLY A 347 17.27 -7.75 2.05
C GLY A 347 18.01 -8.06 0.75
N ASP A 348 17.78 -9.21 0.11
CA ASP A 348 18.35 -9.48 -1.21
C ASP A 348 17.69 -8.60 -2.29
N HIS A 349 18.41 -8.36 -3.37
CA HIS A 349 17.96 -7.48 -4.45
C HIS A 349 17.54 -8.27 -5.69
N VAL A 350 16.32 -8.02 -6.16
CA VAL A 350 15.76 -8.64 -7.36
C VAL A 350 15.51 -7.56 -8.39
N ALA A 351 16.17 -7.65 -9.55
CA ALA A 351 16.01 -6.69 -10.63
C ALA A 351 14.91 -7.11 -11.60
N ILE A 352 14.17 -6.13 -12.13
CA ILE A 352 13.20 -6.33 -13.21
C ILE A 352 13.55 -5.43 -14.40
N TRP A 353 13.81 -6.05 -15.55
CA TRP A 353 14.10 -5.37 -16.81
C TRP A 353 13.02 -5.71 -17.84
N ALA A 354 11.89 -5.01 -17.72
CA ALA A 354 10.71 -5.28 -18.52
C ALA A 354 9.86 -4.03 -18.74
N THR A 355 9.03 -4.10 -19.78
CA THR A 355 7.91 -3.18 -20.00
C THR A 355 6.75 -3.50 -19.04
N ASN A 356 5.58 -2.89 -19.22
CA ASN A 356 4.45 -3.01 -18.29
C ASN A 356 3.70 -4.36 -18.40
N VAL A 357 4.43 -5.48 -18.45
CA VAL A 357 3.90 -6.86 -18.50
C VAL A 357 3.47 -7.34 -17.11
N PRO A 358 2.56 -8.34 -17.00
CA PRO A 358 2.11 -8.87 -15.70
C PRO A 358 3.25 -9.31 -14.77
N ALA A 359 4.30 -9.93 -15.34
CA ALA A 359 5.49 -10.36 -14.62
C ALA A 359 6.17 -9.21 -13.85
N TRP A 360 6.11 -7.97 -14.35
CA TRP A 360 6.65 -6.80 -13.66
C TRP A 360 5.92 -6.56 -12.34
N TYR A 361 4.58 -6.51 -12.39
CA TYR A 361 3.73 -6.27 -11.21
C TYR A 361 3.87 -7.42 -10.21
N ILE A 362 3.82 -8.67 -10.67
CA ILE A 362 3.97 -9.84 -9.81
C ILE A 362 5.34 -9.83 -9.10
N THR A 363 6.42 -9.48 -9.81
CA THR A 363 7.77 -9.40 -9.23
C THR A 363 7.87 -8.32 -8.15
N PHE A 364 7.33 -7.12 -8.41
CA PHE A 364 7.28 -6.04 -7.41
C PHE A 364 6.58 -6.51 -6.14
N TRP A 365 5.36 -7.01 -6.25
CA TRP A 365 4.57 -7.38 -5.08
C TRP A 365 5.14 -8.60 -4.35
N ALA A 366 5.69 -9.58 -5.07
CA ALA A 366 6.31 -10.76 -4.47
C ALA A 366 7.56 -10.42 -3.66
N THR A 367 8.44 -9.56 -4.20
CA THR A 367 9.66 -9.10 -3.49
C THR A 367 9.30 -8.35 -2.22
N THR A 368 8.32 -7.44 -2.29
CA THR A 368 7.83 -6.70 -1.11
C THR A 368 7.20 -7.62 -0.05
N LYS A 369 6.68 -8.79 -0.43
CA LYS A 369 6.05 -9.76 0.49
C LYS A 369 7.05 -10.66 1.23
N ILE A 370 8.26 -10.81 0.69
CA ILE A 370 9.35 -11.56 1.33
C ILE A 370 10.47 -10.65 1.87
N GLY A 371 10.27 -9.33 1.83
CA GLY A 371 11.23 -8.33 2.31
C GLY A 371 12.49 -8.22 1.46
N ALA A 372 12.44 -8.66 0.20
CA ALA A 372 13.47 -8.39 -0.80
C ALA A 372 13.24 -6.99 -1.40
N VAL A 373 14.30 -6.39 -1.94
CA VAL A 373 14.21 -5.07 -2.60
C VAL A 373 14.06 -5.25 -4.09
N LEU A 374 13.01 -4.68 -4.68
CA LEU A 374 12.91 -4.61 -6.14
C LEU A 374 13.83 -3.52 -6.69
N VAL A 375 14.74 -3.88 -7.57
CA VAL A 375 15.54 -2.94 -8.37
C VAL A 375 14.89 -2.76 -9.74
N THR A 376 14.56 -1.52 -10.11
CA THR A 376 13.99 -1.26 -11.45
C THR A 376 15.07 -0.93 -12.47
N VAL A 377 14.98 -1.54 -13.66
CA VAL A 377 15.93 -1.31 -14.76
C VAL A 377 15.20 -0.56 -15.88
N ASN A 378 15.80 0.54 -16.35
CA ASN A 378 15.26 1.31 -17.47
C ASN A 378 15.29 0.46 -18.75
N THR A 379 14.18 0.41 -19.47
CA THR A 379 14.03 -0.42 -20.67
C THR A 379 14.91 0.01 -21.84
N ALA A 380 15.47 1.22 -21.81
CA ALA A 380 16.37 1.74 -22.84
C ALA A 380 17.86 1.47 -22.57
N TYR A 381 18.23 0.92 -21.41
CA TYR A 381 19.63 0.70 -21.07
C TYR A 381 20.36 -0.20 -22.08
N LYS A 382 21.63 0.10 -22.28
CA LYS A 382 22.57 -0.73 -23.05
C LYS A 382 23.54 -1.45 -22.11
N VAL A 383 24.43 -2.25 -22.69
CA VAL A 383 25.37 -3.12 -21.96
C VAL A 383 26.09 -2.43 -20.80
N HIS A 384 26.58 -1.21 -21.00
CA HIS A 384 27.34 -0.48 -19.98
C HIS A 384 26.46 -0.03 -18.80
N GLU A 385 25.29 0.54 -19.09
CA GLU A 385 24.34 1.01 -18.08
C GLU A 385 23.75 -0.18 -17.29
N ALA A 386 23.45 -1.28 -17.99
CA ALA A 386 22.93 -2.50 -17.40
C ALA A 386 23.96 -3.18 -16.49
N GLU A 387 25.22 -3.31 -16.93
CA GLU A 387 26.31 -3.85 -16.10
C GLU A 387 26.49 -3.01 -14.84
N TYR A 388 26.60 -1.69 -15.00
CA TYR A 388 26.77 -0.78 -13.87
C TYR A 388 25.65 -0.96 -12.85
N LEU A 389 24.40 -0.92 -13.29
CA LEU A 389 23.24 -1.05 -12.41
C LEU A 389 23.27 -2.40 -11.68
N LEU A 390 23.32 -3.52 -12.42
CA LEU A 390 23.25 -4.86 -11.85
C LEU A 390 24.38 -5.15 -10.85
N ARG A 391 25.56 -4.57 -11.11
CA ARG A 391 26.71 -4.67 -10.22
C ARG A 391 26.59 -3.76 -9.00
N GLN A 392 26.20 -2.50 -9.19
CA GLN A 392 26.10 -1.52 -8.10
C GLN A 392 24.98 -1.88 -7.12
N SER A 393 23.88 -2.45 -7.64
CA SER A 393 22.75 -2.95 -6.85
C SER A 393 22.99 -4.30 -6.21
N ASP A 394 24.13 -4.99 -6.38
CA ASP A 394 24.31 -6.37 -5.90
C ASP A 394 23.15 -7.32 -6.30
N THR A 395 22.63 -7.19 -7.52
CA THR A 395 21.44 -7.95 -7.95
C THR A 395 21.67 -9.44 -7.82
N ASN A 396 20.74 -10.14 -7.15
CA ASN A 396 20.76 -11.57 -6.94
C ASN A 396 19.98 -12.34 -8.02
N VAL A 397 18.81 -11.85 -8.38
CA VAL A 397 17.93 -12.42 -9.42
C VAL A 397 17.53 -11.33 -10.40
N LEU A 398 17.61 -11.61 -11.69
CA LEU A 398 17.11 -10.73 -12.76
C LEU A 398 15.89 -11.37 -13.42
N VAL A 399 14.78 -10.65 -13.46
CA VAL A 399 13.60 -10.99 -14.28
C VAL A 399 13.64 -10.07 -15.50
N MET A 400 13.52 -10.61 -16.71
CA MET A 400 13.57 -9.80 -17.94
C MET A 400 12.69 -10.35 -19.05
N ILE A 401 12.18 -9.44 -19.90
CA ILE A 401 11.69 -9.78 -21.24
C ILE A 401 12.88 -9.95 -22.19
N ASP A 402 12.65 -10.35 -23.44
CA ASP A 402 13.77 -10.59 -24.37
C ASP A 402 14.45 -9.29 -24.84
N GLY A 403 13.69 -8.20 -24.91
CA GLY A 403 14.18 -6.90 -25.32
C GLY A 403 13.05 -5.90 -25.57
N TRP A 404 13.40 -4.65 -25.82
CA TRP A 404 12.43 -3.61 -26.20
C TRP A 404 13.05 -2.61 -27.16
N LYS A 405 12.31 -2.29 -28.24
CA LYS A 405 12.77 -1.45 -29.35
C LYS A 405 14.12 -1.91 -29.90
N ASP A 406 15.16 -1.14 -29.70
CA ASP A 406 16.53 -1.38 -30.18
C ASP A 406 17.45 -1.97 -29.11
N SER A 407 16.94 -2.31 -27.92
CA SER A 407 17.71 -2.97 -26.86
C SER A 407 17.39 -4.46 -26.78
N ASP A 408 18.38 -5.29 -27.11
CA ASP A 408 18.35 -6.75 -27.00
C ASP A 408 18.90 -7.18 -25.62
N TYR A 409 18.00 -7.48 -24.67
CA TYR A 409 18.40 -7.78 -23.30
C TYR A 409 19.09 -9.14 -23.22
N VAL A 410 18.62 -10.12 -24.01
CA VAL A 410 19.23 -11.45 -24.10
C VAL A 410 20.66 -11.35 -24.62
N GLY A 411 20.88 -10.62 -25.71
CA GLY A 411 22.21 -10.38 -26.27
C GLY A 411 23.14 -9.69 -25.28
N ILE A 412 22.66 -8.65 -24.60
CA ILE A 412 23.40 -7.96 -23.55
C ILE A 412 23.80 -8.91 -22.42
N MET A 413 22.86 -9.72 -21.89
CA MET A 413 23.17 -10.64 -20.80
C MET A 413 24.12 -11.77 -21.22
N LYS A 414 24.10 -12.22 -22.49
CA LYS A 414 25.09 -13.16 -23.01
C LYS A 414 26.49 -12.56 -23.09
N GLU A 415 26.61 -11.28 -23.40
CA GLU A 415 27.89 -10.55 -23.38
C GLU A 415 28.40 -10.35 -21.95
N LEU A 416 27.51 -10.00 -21.01
CA LEU A 416 27.86 -9.79 -19.61
C LEU A 416 28.16 -11.09 -18.86
N CYS A 417 27.45 -12.16 -19.20
CA CYS A 417 27.51 -13.46 -18.52
C CYS A 417 27.61 -14.60 -19.56
N PRO A 418 28.76 -14.76 -20.25
CA PRO A 418 28.94 -15.83 -21.23
C PRO A 418 28.78 -17.24 -20.63
N GLU A 419 28.90 -17.38 -19.30
CA GLU A 419 28.69 -18.64 -18.58
C GLU A 419 27.26 -19.19 -18.72
N LEU A 420 26.28 -18.35 -19.08
CA LEU A 420 24.88 -18.75 -19.32
C LEU A 420 24.74 -19.85 -20.37
N GLU A 421 25.65 -19.92 -21.35
CA GLU A 421 25.62 -20.96 -22.39
C GLU A 421 25.90 -22.38 -21.84
N THR A 422 26.47 -22.50 -20.64
CA THR A 422 26.89 -23.79 -20.07
C THR A 422 26.35 -24.07 -18.67
N CYS A 423 25.92 -23.06 -17.92
CA CYS A 423 25.42 -23.27 -16.56
C CYS A 423 23.98 -23.79 -16.55
N GLU A 424 23.61 -24.50 -15.48
CA GLU A 424 22.21 -24.83 -15.23
C GLU A 424 21.45 -23.62 -14.66
N PRO A 425 20.12 -23.50 -14.91
CA PRO A 425 19.30 -22.45 -14.30
C PRO A 425 19.46 -22.37 -12.78
N GLY A 426 19.73 -21.17 -12.27
CA GLY A 426 19.94 -20.89 -10.85
C GLY A 426 21.33 -21.22 -10.31
N LYS A 427 22.27 -21.55 -11.20
CA LYS A 427 23.69 -21.84 -10.88
C LYS A 427 24.66 -20.88 -11.58
N LEU A 428 24.20 -19.69 -11.98
CA LEU A 428 25.07 -18.70 -12.61
C LEU A 428 26.16 -18.25 -11.62
N ASN A 429 27.39 -18.23 -12.10
CA ASN A 429 28.54 -17.71 -11.39
C ASN A 429 29.39 -16.87 -12.35
N SER A 430 29.03 -15.60 -12.52
CA SER A 430 29.72 -14.66 -13.39
C SER A 430 30.76 -13.85 -12.62
N GLU A 431 31.95 -13.66 -13.20
CA GLU A 431 32.98 -12.80 -12.62
C GLU A 431 32.57 -11.31 -12.65
N ARG A 432 31.90 -10.87 -13.72
CA ARG A 432 31.44 -9.48 -13.90
C ARG A 432 30.30 -9.13 -12.95
N LEU A 433 29.38 -10.07 -12.73
CA LEU A 433 28.20 -9.92 -11.89
C LEU A 433 28.17 -11.00 -10.78
N PRO A 434 29.04 -10.92 -9.77
CA PRO A 434 29.25 -12.00 -8.80
C PRO A 434 28.04 -12.28 -7.91
N PHE A 435 27.16 -11.31 -7.71
CA PHE A 435 25.93 -11.48 -6.94
C PHE A 435 24.79 -12.10 -7.74
N LEU A 436 24.80 -12.01 -9.08
CA LEU A 436 23.72 -12.51 -9.92
C LEU A 436 23.78 -14.04 -10.01
N LYS A 437 22.78 -14.71 -9.45
CA LYS A 437 22.69 -16.18 -9.37
C LYS A 437 21.68 -16.79 -10.32
N SER A 438 20.65 -16.03 -10.68
CA SER A 438 19.56 -16.50 -11.53
C SER A 438 19.07 -15.42 -12.47
N ILE A 439 18.70 -15.83 -13.68
CA ILE A 439 17.97 -15.00 -14.64
C ILE A 439 16.67 -15.74 -15.00
N ILE A 440 15.57 -15.00 -15.04
CA ILE A 440 14.23 -15.46 -15.42
C ILE A 440 13.83 -14.71 -16.69
N THR A 441 13.62 -15.44 -17.78
CA THR A 441 13.17 -14.88 -19.07
C THR A 441 11.67 -15.07 -19.25
N VAL A 442 10.98 -13.98 -19.60
CA VAL A 442 9.51 -13.97 -19.70
C VAL A 442 9.02 -14.46 -21.05
N ASP A 443 9.69 -14.10 -22.15
CA ASP A 443 9.17 -14.35 -23.50
C ASP A 443 9.68 -15.65 -24.14
N SER A 444 10.96 -15.97 -23.92
CA SER A 444 11.58 -17.15 -24.54
C SER A 444 12.49 -17.93 -23.60
N LYS A 445 12.77 -19.18 -23.96
CA LYS A 445 13.73 -20.03 -23.25
C LYS A 445 15.16 -19.69 -23.68
N GLN A 446 16.02 -19.43 -22.69
CA GLN A 446 17.45 -19.18 -22.89
C GLN A 446 18.28 -20.17 -22.08
N ASN A 447 19.49 -20.49 -22.57
CA ASN A 447 20.42 -21.34 -21.84
C ASN A 447 20.79 -20.69 -20.49
N GLY A 448 20.91 -21.53 -19.45
CA GLY A 448 21.24 -21.07 -18.09
C GLY A 448 20.18 -20.22 -17.38
N CYS A 449 19.03 -19.96 -18.01
CA CYS A 449 17.93 -19.16 -17.47
C CYS A 449 16.71 -20.04 -17.16
N PHE A 450 15.91 -19.64 -16.17
CA PHE A 450 14.56 -20.18 -16.02
C PHE A 450 13.62 -19.46 -16.99
N THR A 451 12.66 -20.16 -17.58
CA THR A 451 11.48 -19.45 -18.12
C THR A 451 10.58 -18.96 -16.98
N TRP A 452 9.70 -18.00 -17.26
CA TRP A 452 8.70 -17.54 -16.27
C TRP A 452 7.89 -18.69 -15.67
N ASP A 453 7.40 -19.63 -16.50
CA ASP A 453 6.63 -20.78 -16.04
C ASP A 453 7.46 -21.78 -15.23
N GLU A 454 8.71 -22.04 -15.65
CA GLU A 454 9.64 -22.89 -14.89
C GLU A 454 9.95 -22.29 -13.52
N ALA A 455 10.11 -20.96 -13.44
CA ALA A 455 10.28 -20.25 -12.17
C ALA A 455 9.03 -20.34 -11.30
N MET A 456 7.84 -20.06 -11.85
CA MET A 456 6.56 -20.18 -11.11
C MET A 456 6.35 -21.58 -10.54
N ALA A 457 6.74 -22.64 -11.27
CA ALA A 457 6.63 -24.02 -10.80
C ALA A 457 7.52 -24.32 -9.56
N LEU A 458 8.59 -23.56 -9.32
CA LEU A 458 9.41 -23.72 -8.11
C LEU A 458 8.64 -23.43 -6.83
N ALA A 459 7.51 -22.73 -6.91
CA ALA A 459 6.63 -22.46 -5.78
C ALA A 459 6.15 -23.74 -5.06
N GLU A 460 6.07 -24.88 -5.75
CA GLU A 460 5.70 -26.17 -5.14
C GLU A 460 6.70 -26.65 -4.08
N LYS A 461 7.94 -26.16 -4.10
CA LYS A 461 9.00 -26.53 -3.16
C LYS A 461 8.89 -25.83 -1.81
N VAL A 462 8.07 -24.77 -1.71
CA VAL A 462 7.96 -23.93 -0.51
C VAL A 462 6.49 -23.80 -0.13
N PRO A 463 6.07 -24.14 1.10
CA PRO A 463 4.70 -23.94 1.54
C PRO A 463 4.39 -22.45 1.78
N TYR A 464 3.13 -22.05 1.60
CA TYR A 464 2.69 -20.67 1.83
C TYR A 464 2.99 -20.15 3.25
N SER A 465 3.00 -21.04 4.25
CA SER A 465 3.31 -20.69 5.64
C SER A 465 4.68 -20.04 5.83
N GLU A 466 5.68 -20.36 4.99
CA GLU A 466 7.00 -19.72 5.06
C GLU A 466 6.96 -18.28 4.56
N VAL A 467 6.17 -17.99 3.51
CA VAL A 467 5.95 -16.61 3.05
C VAL A 467 5.30 -15.79 4.15
N GLU A 468 4.25 -16.30 4.79
CA GLU A 468 3.58 -15.58 5.89
C GLU A 468 4.49 -15.36 7.09
N LYS A 469 5.35 -16.33 7.42
CA LYS A 469 6.33 -16.17 8.49
C LYS A 469 7.28 -15.02 8.20
N ILE A 470 7.78 -14.88 6.97
CA ILE A 470 8.67 -13.78 6.57
C ILE A 470 7.89 -12.46 6.51
N ARG A 471 6.71 -12.44 5.88
CA ARG A 471 5.84 -11.26 5.73
C ARG A 471 5.61 -10.55 7.07
N ARG A 472 5.40 -11.31 8.15
CA ARG A 472 5.18 -10.79 9.51
C ARG A 472 6.42 -10.11 10.13
N THR A 473 7.61 -10.34 9.59
CA THR A 473 8.87 -9.74 10.07
C THR A 473 9.27 -8.48 9.30
N ILE A 474 8.49 -8.08 8.31
CA ILE A 474 8.75 -6.90 7.49
C ILE A 474 8.33 -5.66 8.27
N ASP A 475 9.25 -4.70 8.38
CA ASP A 475 8.96 -3.40 8.95
C ASP A 475 8.64 -2.41 7.83
N LYS A 476 7.73 -1.47 8.08
CA LYS A 476 7.39 -0.45 7.08
C LYS A 476 8.57 0.45 6.67
N ASN A 477 9.62 0.54 7.50
CA ASN A 477 10.83 1.33 7.23
C ASN A 477 11.92 0.49 6.53
N ASP A 478 11.64 -0.78 6.23
CA ASP A 478 12.47 -1.59 5.35
C ASP A 478 12.41 -1.02 3.91
N VAL A 479 13.54 -1.10 3.21
CA VAL A 479 13.63 -0.70 1.80
C VAL A 479 12.86 -1.74 0.98
N CYS A 480 11.92 -1.30 0.15
CA CYS A 480 11.12 -2.18 -0.70
C CYS A 480 11.44 -1.99 -2.19
N ASN A 481 11.95 -0.82 -2.56
CA ASN A 481 12.29 -0.52 -3.95
C ASN A 481 13.56 0.33 -4.03
N MET A 482 14.33 0.09 -5.09
CA MET A 482 15.48 0.87 -5.47
C MET A 482 15.35 1.29 -6.94
N GLN A 483 15.42 2.60 -7.19
CA GLN A 483 15.35 3.16 -8.54
C GLN A 483 16.63 3.91 -8.86
N TYR A 484 17.12 3.79 -10.09
CA TYR A 484 18.33 4.48 -10.52
C TYR A 484 17.98 5.81 -11.18
N THR A 485 18.45 6.90 -10.59
CA THR A 485 18.40 8.23 -11.20
C THR A 485 19.75 8.55 -11.82
N SER A 486 19.76 9.11 -13.02
CA SER A 486 20.96 9.78 -13.54
C SER A 486 21.35 10.87 -12.52
N GLY A 487 22.64 11.02 -12.23
CA GLY A 487 23.12 11.89 -11.15
C GLY A 487 24.02 13.01 -11.67
N THR A 488 24.19 14.07 -10.88
CA THR A 488 25.15 15.17 -11.15
C THR A 488 26.61 14.73 -11.23
N THR A 489 26.91 13.47 -10.90
CA THR A 489 28.24 12.85 -10.85
C THR A 489 28.50 11.93 -12.05
N GLY A 490 27.64 11.93 -13.06
CA GLY A 490 27.81 11.16 -14.30
C GLY A 490 27.24 9.74 -14.26
N PHE A 491 27.39 9.01 -13.15
CA PHE A 491 26.82 7.65 -13.01
C PHE A 491 25.44 7.64 -12.31
N PRO A 492 24.52 6.72 -12.71
CA PRO A 492 23.23 6.57 -12.04
C PRO A 492 23.34 6.18 -10.55
N LYS A 493 22.46 6.69 -9.69
CA LYS A 493 22.47 6.44 -8.24
C LYS A 493 21.22 5.66 -7.82
N GLY A 494 21.41 4.59 -7.03
CA GLY A 494 20.29 3.78 -6.51
C GLY A 494 19.60 4.47 -5.33
N VAL A 495 18.43 5.05 -5.56
CA VAL A 495 17.58 5.68 -4.54
C VAL A 495 16.87 4.61 -3.73
N MET A 496 17.11 4.53 -2.41
CA MET A 496 16.46 3.55 -1.53
C MET A 496 15.12 4.06 -1.00
N LEU A 497 14.03 3.42 -1.40
CA LEU A 497 12.65 3.77 -1.03
C LEU A 497 12.05 2.71 -0.09
N THR A 498 11.46 3.16 1.01
CA THR A 498 10.83 2.28 2.01
C THR A 498 9.35 2.06 1.74
N HIS A 499 8.75 1.01 2.33
CA HIS A 499 7.30 0.83 2.26
C HIS A 499 6.56 2.07 2.76
N ASN A 500 7.00 2.65 3.88
CA ASN A 500 6.40 3.83 4.50
C ASN A 500 6.43 5.03 3.56
N ASN A 501 7.53 5.26 2.83
CA ASN A 501 7.59 6.38 1.88
C ASN A 501 6.59 6.17 0.74
N VAL A 502 6.64 5.02 0.09
CA VAL A 502 5.94 4.79 -1.18
C VAL A 502 4.43 4.58 -0.99
N VAL A 503 4.03 3.78 0.00
CA VAL A 503 2.61 3.51 0.29
C VAL A 503 1.87 4.80 0.61
N ASN A 504 2.47 5.64 1.47
CA ASN A 504 1.85 6.90 1.86
C ASN A 504 1.85 7.92 0.72
N ASN A 505 2.89 7.95 -0.14
CA ASN A 505 2.93 8.86 -1.27
C ASN A 505 1.83 8.50 -2.28
N GLY A 506 1.69 7.23 -2.62
CA GLY A 506 0.60 6.75 -3.47
C GLY A 506 -0.79 7.02 -2.87
N LYS A 507 -0.96 6.83 -1.56
CA LYS A 507 -2.21 7.17 -0.85
C LYS A 507 -2.54 8.67 -0.96
N ALA A 508 -1.57 9.54 -0.70
CA ALA A 508 -1.76 11.00 -0.80
C ALA A 508 -2.06 11.44 -2.24
N ILE A 509 -1.40 10.84 -3.23
CA ILE A 509 -1.66 11.09 -4.65
C ILE A 509 -3.09 10.69 -5.04
N GLY A 510 -3.54 9.50 -4.62
CA GLY A 510 -4.90 9.05 -4.87
C GLY A 510 -5.95 9.91 -4.17
N ASP A 511 -5.64 10.44 -2.98
CA ASP A 511 -6.51 11.40 -2.28
C ASP A 511 -6.67 12.71 -3.07
N CYS A 512 -5.58 13.23 -3.64
CA CYS A 512 -5.60 14.44 -4.48
C CYS A 512 -6.46 14.26 -5.75
N MET A 513 -6.48 13.05 -6.33
CA MET A 513 -7.32 12.69 -7.49
C MET A 513 -8.74 12.24 -7.13
N ASP A 514 -9.05 12.11 -5.83
CA ASP A 514 -10.31 11.54 -5.34
C ASP A 514 -10.61 10.15 -5.94
N LEU A 515 -9.62 9.23 -5.91
CA LEU A 515 -9.76 7.88 -6.45
C LEU A 515 -10.63 6.97 -5.58
N SER A 516 -11.34 6.03 -6.21
CA SER A 516 -12.11 4.97 -5.53
C SER A 516 -12.29 3.71 -6.38
N THR A 517 -13.02 2.71 -5.87
CA THR A 517 -13.39 1.49 -6.63
C THR A 517 -14.18 1.76 -7.92
N ALA A 518 -14.75 2.95 -8.11
CA ALA A 518 -15.41 3.33 -9.35
C ALA A 518 -14.44 3.65 -10.49
N ASP A 519 -13.16 3.85 -10.17
CA ASP A 519 -12.18 4.31 -11.14
C ASP A 519 -11.46 3.16 -11.84
N LYS A 520 -11.06 3.47 -13.08
CA LYS A 520 -10.24 2.62 -13.93
C LYS A 520 -9.04 3.44 -14.41
N MET A 521 -7.86 3.11 -13.90
CA MET A 521 -6.60 3.81 -14.16
C MET A 521 -5.88 3.20 -15.35
N MET A 522 -5.65 3.98 -16.40
CA MET A 522 -4.81 3.52 -17.51
C MET A 522 -3.32 3.66 -17.17
N ILE A 523 -2.54 2.58 -17.35
CA ILE A 523 -1.10 2.54 -17.03
C ILE A 523 -0.24 2.26 -18.27
N GLN A 524 0.20 3.33 -18.92
CA GLN A 524 1.05 3.35 -20.11
C GLN A 524 2.42 3.98 -19.86
N VAL A 525 2.53 4.75 -18.77
CA VAL A 525 3.80 5.31 -18.31
C VAL A 525 4.72 4.17 -17.85
N PRO A 526 6.04 4.29 -17.99
CA PRO A 526 6.95 3.19 -17.69
C PRO A 526 6.94 2.81 -16.20
N MET A 527 6.79 1.52 -15.91
CA MET A 527 6.78 1.01 -14.52
C MET A 527 8.17 1.06 -13.85
N PHE A 528 9.26 1.08 -14.61
CA PHE A 528 10.60 1.22 -14.02
C PHE A 528 10.82 2.58 -13.32
N HIS A 529 10.01 3.58 -13.67
CA HIS A 529 10.05 4.93 -13.12
C HIS A 529 8.98 5.13 -12.05
N CYS A 530 9.25 6.00 -11.07
CA CYS A 530 8.34 6.31 -9.97
C CYS A 530 6.94 6.80 -10.42
N PHE A 531 6.82 7.36 -11.63
CA PHE A 531 5.51 7.73 -12.21
C PHE A 531 4.60 6.51 -12.39
N GLY A 532 5.06 5.43 -13.03
CA GLY A 532 4.25 4.22 -13.16
C GLY A 532 4.04 3.53 -11.81
N MET A 533 5.12 3.34 -11.06
CA MET A 533 5.09 2.55 -9.83
C MET A 533 4.29 3.21 -8.70
N VAL A 534 4.47 4.50 -8.46
CA VAL A 534 3.85 5.19 -7.31
C VAL A 534 2.56 5.87 -7.73
N LEU A 535 2.66 6.80 -8.67
CA LEU A 535 1.54 7.68 -9.03
C LEU A 535 0.41 6.86 -9.66
N ALA A 536 0.70 5.87 -10.49
CA ALA A 536 -0.33 5.02 -11.08
C ALA A 536 -0.65 3.79 -10.19
N MET A 537 0.26 2.83 -10.07
CA MET A 537 -0.03 1.55 -9.41
C MET A 537 -0.32 1.71 -7.91
N THR A 538 0.55 2.39 -7.16
CA THR A 538 0.38 2.50 -5.70
C THR A 538 -0.83 3.35 -5.33
N ALA A 539 -1.08 4.46 -6.03
CA ALA A 539 -2.31 5.25 -5.85
C ALA A 539 -3.57 4.44 -6.17
N SER A 540 -3.52 3.59 -7.20
CA SER A 540 -4.64 2.71 -7.57
C SER A 540 -4.94 1.69 -6.49
N VAL A 541 -3.94 0.96 -6.02
CA VAL A 541 -4.14 -0.12 -5.04
C VAL A 541 -4.61 0.43 -3.69
N THR A 542 -4.08 1.57 -3.24
CA THR A 542 -4.53 2.22 -2.00
C THR A 542 -5.99 2.70 -2.03
N HIS A 543 -6.65 2.70 -3.19
CA HIS A 543 -8.06 3.11 -3.35
C HIS A 543 -8.95 2.02 -3.97
N GLY A 544 -8.43 0.81 -4.19
CA GLY A 544 -9.20 -0.29 -4.81
C GLY A 544 -9.55 -0.05 -6.29
N VAL A 545 -8.79 0.79 -6.98
CA VAL A 545 -9.00 1.15 -8.39
C VAL A 545 -8.69 -0.05 -9.29
N THR A 546 -9.42 -0.20 -10.40
CA THR A 546 -9.03 -1.18 -11.43
C THR A 546 -7.89 -0.62 -12.29
N MET A 547 -6.79 -1.34 -12.43
CA MET A 547 -5.66 -0.94 -13.29
C MET A 547 -5.82 -1.54 -14.69
N CYS A 548 -5.73 -0.70 -15.72
CA CYS A 548 -5.82 -1.05 -17.13
C CYS A 548 -4.49 -0.74 -17.85
N PRO A 549 -3.42 -1.53 -17.57
CA PRO A 549 -2.13 -1.33 -18.19
C PRO A 549 -2.11 -1.74 -19.67
N ILE A 550 -1.24 -1.07 -20.43
CA ILE A 550 -0.75 -1.55 -21.73
C ILE A 550 0.78 -1.71 -21.65
N PRO A 551 1.40 -2.66 -22.37
CA PRO A 551 2.83 -2.93 -22.23
C PRO A 551 3.72 -1.70 -22.43
N ALA A 552 3.37 -0.84 -23.41
CA ALA A 552 4.06 0.43 -23.65
C ALA A 552 3.11 1.43 -24.30
N PHE A 553 3.40 2.73 -24.12
CA PHE A 553 2.62 3.79 -24.74
C PHE A 553 2.57 3.68 -26.27
N SER A 554 1.34 3.76 -26.79
CA SER A 554 1.03 3.92 -28.20
C SER A 554 -0.30 4.68 -28.26
N PRO A 555 -0.40 5.80 -29.01
CA PRO A 555 -1.64 6.58 -29.06
C PRO A 555 -2.84 5.72 -29.47
N LYS A 556 -2.70 4.94 -30.54
CA LYS A 556 -3.76 4.06 -31.03
C LYS A 556 -4.22 3.02 -30.02
N LYS A 557 -3.28 2.31 -29.38
CA LYS A 557 -3.61 1.31 -28.34
C LYS A 557 -4.23 1.96 -27.11
N SER A 558 -3.80 3.17 -26.78
CA SER A 558 -4.32 3.94 -25.65
C SER A 558 -5.77 4.35 -25.88
N LEU A 559 -6.08 4.93 -27.05
CA LEU A 559 -7.46 5.28 -27.44
C LEU A 559 -8.37 4.04 -27.47
N ASN A 560 -7.87 2.91 -27.99
CA ASN A 560 -8.61 1.64 -27.94
C ASN A 560 -8.89 1.17 -26.51
N CYS A 561 -7.91 1.29 -25.60
CA CYS A 561 -8.08 0.95 -24.19
C CYS A 561 -9.10 1.88 -23.50
N ILE A 562 -9.00 3.19 -23.74
CA ILE A 562 -9.95 4.20 -23.25
C ILE A 562 -11.38 3.82 -23.62
N ASN A 563 -11.63 3.51 -24.88
CA ASN A 563 -12.93 3.07 -25.38
C ASN A 563 -13.39 1.74 -24.76
N LYS A 564 -12.54 0.71 -24.83
CA LYS A 564 -12.93 -0.67 -24.47
C LYS A 564 -13.18 -0.82 -22.97
N GLU A 565 -12.32 -0.21 -22.16
CA GLU A 565 -12.38 -0.35 -20.71
C GLU A 565 -13.11 0.80 -20.03
N GLN A 566 -13.52 1.85 -20.76
CA GLN A 566 -14.18 3.05 -20.22
C GLN A 566 -13.33 3.67 -19.12
N ILE A 567 -12.12 4.06 -19.48
CA ILE A 567 -11.11 4.60 -18.56
C ILE A 567 -11.65 5.86 -17.89
N THR A 568 -11.39 6.00 -16.58
CA THR A 568 -11.78 7.19 -15.81
C THR A 568 -10.58 8.08 -15.45
N ALA A 569 -9.40 7.48 -15.29
CA ALA A 569 -8.17 8.17 -14.93
C ALA A 569 -7.02 7.84 -15.89
N PHE A 570 -6.31 8.86 -16.36
CA PHE A 570 -5.20 8.70 -17.32
C PHE A 570 -3.97 9.54 -16.93
N HIS A 571 -2.81 8.89 -16.82
CA HIS A 571 -1.55 9.55 -16.50
C HIS A 571 -0.66 9.75 -17.72
N GLY A 572 -0.01 10.89 -17.87
CA GLY A 572 0.91 11.07 -18.98
C GLY A 572 1.88 12.21 -18.80
N VAL A 573 2.90 12.20 -19.64
CA VAL A 573 3.69 13.39 -19.94
C VAL A 573 2.98 14.18 -21.05
N PRO A 574 3.17 15.51 -21.16
CA PRO A 574 2.53 16.34 -22.18
C PRO A 574 2.60 15.77 -23.61
N THR A 575 3.75 15.19 -23.99
CA THR A 575 3.97 14.61 -25.32
C THR A 575 3.04 13.44 -25.63
N MET A 576 2.62 12.67 -24.61
CA MET A 576 1.65 11.59 -24.77
C MET A 576 0.25 12.13 -25.07
N PHE A 577 -0.16 13.20 -24.38
CA PHE A 577 -1.45 13.85 -24.61
C PHE A 577 -1.52 14.49 -25.99
N ILE A 578 -0.47 15.21 -26.41
CA ILE A 578 -0.36 15.77 -27.77
C ILE A 578 -0.51 14.65 -28.80
N ALA A 579 0.23 13.55 -28.64
CA ALA A 579 0.16 12.42 -29.57
C ALA A 579 -1.22 11.73 -29.62
N LEU A 580 -2.03 11.83 -28.56
CA LEU A 580 -3.42 11.36 -28.57
C LEU A 580 -4.33 12.35 -29.30
N LEU A 581 -4.23 13.65 -28.98
CA LEU A 581 -5.02 14.72 -29.60
C LEU A 581 -4.83 14.79 -31.12
N GLU A 582 -3.62 14.46 -31.60
CA GLU A 582 -3.28 14.47 -33.03
C GLU A 582 -3.58 13.13 -33.74
N ASN A 583 -4.07 12.12 -33.03
CA ASN A 583 -4.29 10.80 -33.61
C ASN A 583 -5.59 10.73 -34.43
N GLU A 584 -5.57 10.01 -35.55
CA GLU A 584 -6.73 9.82 -36.44
C GLU A 584 -7.95 9.15 -35.78
N ASP A 585 -7.74 8.37 -34.71
CA ASP A 585 -8.80 7.68 -33.98
C ASP A 585 -9.35 8.52 -32.81
N PHE A 586 -8.85 9.74 -32.58
CA PHE A 586 -9.27 10.60 -31.48
C PHE A 586 -10.79 10.90 -31.52
N GLU A 587 -11.29 11.36 -32.67
CA GLU A 587 -12.72 11.68 -32.88
C GLU A 587 -13.65 10.46 -32.77
N LYS A 588 -13.09 9.24 -32.80
CA LYS A 588 -13.84 7.97 -32.64
C LYS A 588 -13.82 7.46 -31.20
N THR A 589 -13.17 8.18 -30.30
CA THR A 589 -12.97 7.77 -28.91
C THR A 589 -14.00 8.44 -28.00
N ASP A 590 -14.69 7.63 -27.20
CA ASP A 590 -15.63 8.08 -26.18
C ASP A 590 -14.87 8.44 -24.90
N PHE A 591 -14.69 9.73 -24.69
CA PHE A 591 -14.07 10.29 -23.49
C PHE A 591 -15.05 10.55 -22.34
N SER A 592 -16.35 10.25 -22.49
CA SER A 592 -17.39 10.63 -21.50
C SER A 592 -17.19 10.02 -20.09
N HIS A 593 -16.39 8.96 -19.98
CA HIS A 593 -16.07 8.30 -18.72
C HIS A 593 -14.80 8.86 -18.05
N MET A 594 -13.93 9.50 -18.83
CA MET A 594 -12.72 10.13 -18.30
C MET A 594 -13.09 11.33 -17.44
N ARG A 595 -12.34 11.54 -16.37
CA ARG A 595 -12.55 12.66 -15.45
C ARG A 595 -11.25 13.30 -14.96
N THR A 596 -10.26 12.49 -14.62
CA THR A 596 -9.06 12.91 -13.88
C THR A 596 -7.81 12.22 -14.42
N GLY A 597 -6.69 12.53 -13.82
CA GLY A 597 -5.40 11.98 -14.14
C GLY A 597 -4.30 12.93 -13.72
N ILE A 598 -3.10 12.65 -14.22
CA ILE A 598 -1.91 13.43 -13.92
C ILE A 598 -1.23 13.77 -15.22
N MET A 599 -0.97 15.06 -15.43
CA MET A 599 0.02 15.52 -16.40
C MET A 599 1.27 15.95 -15.63
N ALA A 600 2.39 15.24 -15.81
CA ALA A 600 3.62 15.48 -15.05
C ALA A 600 4.85 14.91 -15.77
N GLY A 601 6.02 15.06 -15.15
CA GLY A 601 7.31 14.54 -15.65
C GLY A 601 8.08 15.53 -16.53
N SER A 602 7.42 16.55 -17.07
CA SER A 602 8.06 17.68 -17.75
C SER A 602 7.19 18.95 -17.59
N PRO A 603 7.71 20.15 -17.91
CA PRO A 603 6.90 21.36 -17.93
C PRO A 603 5.65 21.15 -18.78
N CYS A 604 4.48 21.50 -18.22
CA CYS A 604 3.18 21.25 -18.83
C CYS A 604 2.69 22.53 -19.53
N PRO A 605 2.52 22.53 -20.87
CA PRO A 605 2.00 23.69 -21.57
C PRO A 605 0.53 23.94 -21.23
N VAL A 606 0.20 25.18 -20.86
CA VAL A 606 -1.17 25.60 -20.49
C VAL A 606 -2.20 25.23 -21.56
N ALA A 607 -1.90 25.49 -22.83
CA ALA A 607 -2.81 25.21 -23.94
C ALA A 607 -3.12 23.71 -24.12
N VAL A 608 -2.14 22.84 -23.83
CA VAL A 608 -2.35 21.38 -23.90
C VAL A 608 -3.25 20.93 -22.76
N MET A 609 -3.07 21.48 -21.56
CA MET A 609 -3.96 21.22 -20.42
C MET A 609 -5.41 21.64 -20.73
N GLU A 610 -5.61 22.83 -21.31
CA GLU A 610 -6.94 23.29 -21.73
C GLU A 610 -7.58 22.37 -22.76
N ASP A 611 -6.82 21.92 -23.76
CA ASP A 611 -7.30 20.97 -24.77
C ASP A 611 -7.68 19.62 -24.14
N VAL A 612 -6.89 19.10 -23.22
CA VAL A 612 -7.18 17.84 -22.51
C VAL A 612 -8.44 17.97 -21.64
N ILE A 613 -8.60 19.10 -20.92
CA ILE A 613 -9.81 19.38 -20.14
C ILE A 613 -11.05 19.40 -21.04
N ASN A 614 -10.98 20.13 -22.15
CA ASN A 614 -12.15 20.40 -22.99
C ASN A 614 -12.49 19.26 -23.96
N LYS A 615 -11.48 18.59 -24.53
CA LYS A 615 -11.65 17.58 -25.59
C LYS A 615 -11.63 16.15 -25.08
N MET A 616 -10.96 15.88 -23.95
CA MET A 616 -10.86 14.52 -23.36
C MET A 616 -11.67 14.37 -22.07
N ASN A 617 -12.53 15.34 -21.74
CA ASN A 617 -13.39 15.35 -20.54
C ASN A 617 -12.63 15.26 -19.20
N MET A 618 -11.33 15.58 -19.18
CA MET A 618 -10.49 15.48 -17.99
C MET A 618 -10.57 16.74 -17.12
N SER A 619 -11.79 17.15 -16.76
CA SER A 619 -12.06 18.37 -15.97
C SER A 619 -11.44 18.39 -14.58
N GLU A 620 -11.02 17.24 -14.06
CA GLU A 620 -10.38 17.01 -12.76
C GLU A 620 -8.89 16.63 -12.90
N ILE A 621 -8.25 16.83 -14.07
CA ILE A 621 -6.81 16.57 -14.25
C ILE A 621 -5.97 17.38 -13.27
N CYS A 622 -4.93 16.76 -12.72
CA CYS A 622 -4.04 17.34 -11.72
C CYS A 622 -2.60 17.43 -12.23
N ILE A 623 -1.82 18.34 -11.63
CA ILE A 623 -0.37 18.45 -11.81
C ILE A 623 0.31 18.06 -10.50
N THR A 624 1.42 17.35 -10.60
CA THR A 624 2.26 16.98 -9.47
C THR A 624 3.71 17.26 -9.77
N TYR A 625 4.45 17.68 -8.75
CA TYR A 625 5.88 17.89 -8.81
C TYR A 625 6.61 17.09 -7.73
N GLY A 626 7.77 16.59 -8.11
CA GLY A 626 8.55 15.69 -7.30
C GLY A 626 9.71 15.07 -8.07
N GLN A 627 10.47 14.25 -7.36
CA GLN A 627 11.62 13.52 -7.89
C GLN A 627 11.73 12.17 -7.18
N THR A 628 12.44 11.21 -7.75
CA THR A 628 12.53 9.84 -7.22
C THR A 628 12.96 9.82 -5.74
N GLU A 629 13.88 10.70 -5.33
CA GLU A 629 14.38 10.88 -3.97
C GLU A 629 13.29 11.31 -2.96
N ALA A 630 12.11 11.70 -3.43
CA ALA A 630 10.94 12.07 -2.63
C ALA A 630 9.74 11.12 -2.83
N SER A 631 9.97 9.91 -3.34
CA SER A 631 9.00 8.81 -3.46
C SER A 631 7.69 8.97 -4.26
N PRO A 632 7.53 9.79 -5.32
CA PRO A 632 8.28 10.97 -5.74
C PRO A 632 7.58 12.30 -5.39
N ALA A 633 6.26 12.32 -5.14
CA ALA A 633 5.51 13.57 -5.07
C ALA A 633 5.86 14.38 -3.81
N THR A 634 6.00 15.69 -3.98
CA THR A 634 6.19 16.67 -2.88
C THR A 634 5.04 17.68 -2.86
N THR A 635 4.60 18.11 -4.05
CA THR A 635 3.42 18.93 -4.24
C THR A 635 2.48 18.30 -5.27
N MET A 636 1.19 18.58 -5.11
CA MET A 636 0.18 18.15 -6.06
C MET A 636 -1.06 19.03 -5.95
N SER A 637 -1.63 19.38 -7.10
CA SER A 637 -2.95 20.01 -7.15
C SER A 637 -4.05 18.99 -6.87
N LYS A 638 -5.15 19.40 -6.26
CA LYS A 638 -6.31 18.54 -5.95
C LYS A 638 -7.42 18.72 -6.98
N THR A 639 -8.28 17.72 -7.17
CA THR A 639 -9.48 17.84 -8.03
C THR A 639 -10.41 18.99 -7.61
N SER A 640 -10.38 19.38 -6.34
CA SER A 640 -11.12 20.51 -5.78
C SER A 640 -10.51 21.89 -6.07
N ASP A 641 -9.26 21.95 -6.54
CA ASP A 641 -8.61 23.22 -6.88
C ASP A 641 -9.23 23.83 -8.14
N SER A 642 -9.15 25.16 -8.23
CA SER A 642 -9.59 25.87 -9.43
C SER A 642 -8.80 25.40 -10.67
N ILE A 643 -9.42 25.47 -11.85
CA ILE A 643 -8.72 25.13 -13.10
C ILE A 643 -7.47 26.01 -13.26
N GLU A 644 -7.56 27.31 -12.93
CA GLU A 644 -6.43 28.24 -13.00
C GLU A 644 -5.26 27.76 -12.15
N THR A 645 -5.52 27.35 -10.91
CA THR A 645 -4.49 26.78 -10.01
C THR A 645 -3.87 25.52 -10.61
N ARG A 646 -4.70 24.59 -11.10
CA ARG A 646 -4.25 23.31 -11.65
C ARG A 646 -3.46 23.44 -12.93
N VAL A 647 -3.64 24.53 -13.68
CA VAL A 647 -2.99 24.76 -14.97
C VAL A 647 -1.73 25.64 -14.84
N ASN A 648 -1.63 26.48 -13.80
CA ASN A 648 -0.54 27.46 -13.65
C ASN A 648 0.38 27.21 -12.46
N THR A 649 0.24 26.08 -11.76
CA THR A 649 1.06 25.72 -10.60
C THR A 649 1.29 24.22 -10.58
N VAL A 650 2.26 23.78 -9.76
CA VAL A 650 2.48 22.36 -9.43
C VAL A 650 1.79 21.93 -8.13
N GLY A 651 0.78 22.68 -7.70
CA GLY A 651 0.00 22.38 -6.50
C GLY A 651 0.63 22.84 -5.20
N GLY A 652 -0.05 22.53 -4.10
CA GLY A 652 0.44 22.74 -2.73
C GLY A 652 1.12 21.48 -2.18
N PRO A 653 1.72 21.53 -0.98
CA PRO A 653 2.34 20.37 -0.36
C PRO A 653 1.35 19.21 -0.22
N ILE A 654 1.78 18.00 -0.59
CA ILE A 654 0.95 16.82 -0.36
C ILE A 654 0.84 16.56 1.15
N PHE A 655 -0.23 15.87 1.56
CA PHE A 655 -0.50 15.63 2.98
C PHE A 655 0.70 14.99 3.69
N GLY A 656 1.18 15.61 4.78
CA GLY A 656 2.29 15.11 5.59
C GLY A 656 3.69 15.47 5.08
N VAL A 657 3.79 16.36 4.09
CA VAL A 657 5.06 16.88 3.54
C VAL A 657 5.14 18.39 3.78
N GLU A 658 6.30 18.84 4.21
CA GLU A 658 6.67 20.24 4.37
C GLU A 658 7.50 20.68 3.17
N CYS A 659 7.24 21.88 2.64
CA CYS A 659 7.97 22.47 1.52
C CYS A 659 8.36 23.91 1.85
N LYS A 660 9.58 24.32 1.47
CA LYS A 660 10.07 25.70 1.60
C LYS A 660 10.87 26.11 0.37
N ILE A 661 11.01 27.43 0.18
CA ILE A 661 11.90 28.03 -0.80
C ILE A 661 13.07 28.66 -0.06
N VAL A 662 14.31 28.34 -0.42
CA VAL A 662 15.51 28.89 0.23
C VAL A 662 16.41 29.61 -0.77
N ASP A 663 17.18 30.57 -0.28
CA ASP A 663 18.26 31.17 -1.05
C ASP A 663 19.38 30.13 -1.26
N PRO A 664 19.78 29.83 -2.52
CA PRO A 664 20.78 28.78 -2.78
C PRO A 664 22.19 29.07 -2.25
N GLU A 665 22.52 30.33 -1.94
CA GLU A 665 23.84 30.72 -1.44
C GLU A 665 23.89 30.73 0.09
N THR A 666 22.82 31.20 0.73
CA THR A 666 22.76 31.41 2.18
C THR A 666 22.02 30.30 2.92
N GLY A 667 21.11 29.58 2.24
CA GLY A 667 20.25 28.54 2.83
C GLY A 667 19.06 29.08 3.63
N GLU A 668 18.90 30.41 3.71
CA GLU A 668 17.81 31.06 4.44
C GLU A 668 16.47 30.93 3.70
N GLU A 669 15.37 30.74 4.43
CA GLU A 669 14.03 30.68 3.82
C GLU A 669 13.62 32.04 3.23
N LEU A 670 13.12 32.02 2.00
CA LEU A 670 12.70 33.21 1.27
C LEU A 670 11.20 33.50 1.47
N PRO A 671 10.79 34.79 1.43
CA PRO A 671 9.39 35.17 1.43
C PRO A 671 8.63 34.64 0.19
N ASP A 672 7.31 34.55 0.31
CA ASP A 672 6.42 34.26 -0.82
C ASP A 672 6.68 35.22 -2.00
N GLU A 673 6.40 34.75 -3.21
CA GLU A 673 6.64 35.45 -4.48
C GLU A 673 8.12 35.70 -4.81
N THR A 674 9.05 35.07 -4.10
CA THR A 674 10.49 35.12 -4.39
C THR A 674 10.98 33.78 -4.97
N ASP A 675 11.83 33.84 -5.98
CA ASP A 675 12.45 32.65 -6.58
C ASP A 675 13.65 32.18 -5.74
N GLY A 676 13.72 30.87 -5.48
CA GLY A 676 14.85 30.23 -4.79
C GLY A 676 14.85 28.72 -4.98
N GLU A 677 15.71 27.99 -4.28
CA GLU A 677 15.75 26.54 -4.30
C GLU A 677 14.53 25.93 -3.61
N PHE A 678 13.89 24.95 -4.25
CA PHE A 678 12.84 24.17 -3.62
C PHE A 678 13.41 23.09 -2.69
N CYS A 679 12.98 23.06 -1.44
CA CYS A 679 13.32 22.01 -0.48
C CYS A 679 12.07 21.34 0.08
N ALA A 680 12.14 20.03 0.30
CA ALA A 680 11.04 19.27 0.90
C ALA A 680 11.52 18.37 2.04
N ARG A 681 10.64 18.16 3.03
CA ARG A 681 10.86 17.26 4.17
C ARG A 681 9.56 16.52 4.52
N GLY A 682 9.64 15.24 4.83
CA GLY A 682 8.46 14.47 5.23
C GLY A 682 8.67 12.98 5.17
N TYR A 683 7.59 12.23 5.31
CA TYR A 683 7.60 10.77 5.22
C TYR A 683 8.01 10.26 3.83
N ASN A 684 8.04 11.12 2.81
CA ASN A 684 8.26 10.76 1.42
C ASN A 684 9.76 10.79 1.02
N ILE A 685 10.62 11.40 1.83
CA ILE A 685 12.06 11.48 1.54
C ILE A 685 12.69 10.08 1.62
N MET A 686 13.54 9.76 0.64
CA MET A 686 14.26 8.50 0.53
C MET A 686 15.09 8.19 1.78
N LYS A 687 15.42 6.91 1.97
CA LYS A 687 16.36 6.49 3.02
C LYS A 687 17.80 6.95 2.73
N GLY A 688 18.12 7.18 1.45
CA GLY A 688 19.42 7.60 0.95
C GLY A 688 19.81 6.89 -0.34
N TYR A 689 20.98 7.21 -0.87
CA TYR A 689 21.55 6.52 -2.02
C TYR A 689 22.34 5.27 -1.58
N TYR A 690 22.07 4.14 -2.24
CA TYR A 690 22.70 2.85 -1.93
C TYR A 690 24.22 2.93 -2.07
N LYS A 691 24.95 2.59 -1.00
CA LYS A 691 26.42 2.67 -0.90
C LYS A 691 27.03 4.05 -1.18
N MET A 692 26.25 5.14 -1.07
CA MET A 692 26.71 6.50 -1.34
C MET A 692 26.31 7.50 -0.23
N PRO A 693 26.87 7.37 0.99
CA PRO A 693 26.51 8.24 2.12
C PRO A 693 26.86 9.72 1.88
N GLU A 694 27.97 10.00 1.19
CA GLU A 694 28.38 11.37 0.86
C GLU A 694 27.40 12.04 -0.11
N ALA A 695 26.97 11.32 -1.15
CA ALA A 695 25.95 11.82 -2.08
C ALA A 695 24.60 12.02 -1.36
N THR A 696 24.32 11.21 -0.33
CA THR A 696 23.10 11.34 0.48
C THR A 696 23.16 12.61 1.33
N ALA A 697 24.26 12.85 2.04
CA ALA A 697 24.47 14.06 2.84
C ALA A 697 24.56 15.35 2.01
N ALA A 698 24.91 15.24 0.73
CA ALA A 698 24.89 16.37 -0.20
C ALA A 698 23.49 16.69 -0.74
N ALA A 699 22.57 15.72 -0.71
CA ALA A 699 21.19 15.90 -1.18
C ALA A 699 20.22 16.20 -0.03
N ILE A 700 20.48 15.65 1.15
CA ILE A 700 19.64 15.79 2.35
C ILE A 700 20.48 16.46 3.44
N ASP A 701 20.04 17.63 3.90
CA ASP A 701 20.74 18.38 4.94
C ASP A 701 20.61 17.73 6.33
N ALA A 702 21.30 18.31 7.33
CA ALA A 702 21.30 17.79 8.70
C ALA A 702 19.92 17.87 9.40
N ASP A 703 19.01 18.71 8.90
CA ASP A 703 17.66 18.90 9.41
C ASP A 703 16.61 18.05 8.65
N GLY A 704 17.07 17.24 7.70
CA GLY A 704 16.26 16.30 6.92
C GLY A 704 15.59 16.91 5.69
N TRP A 705 16.00 18.10 5.24
CA TRP A 705 15.48 18.69 4.00
C TRP A 705 16.20 18.12 2.79
N LEU A 706 15.42 17.59 1.85
CA LEU A 706 15.89 17.25 0.52
C LEU A 706 15.97 18.53 -0.33
N HIS A 707 17.17 18.84 -0.81
CA HIS A 707 17.45 19.92 -1.75
C HIS A 707 17.20 19.45 -3.18
N SER A 708 16.16 19.99 -3.84
CA SER A 708 15.78 19.49 -5.16
C SER A 708 16.79 19.85 -6.25
N GLY A 709 17.49 20.97 -6.11
CA GLY A 709 18.26 21.58 -7.19
C GLY A 709 17.41 22.23 -8.29
N ASP A 710 16.10 22.36 -8.08
CA ASP A 710 15.19 23.12 -8.94
C ASP A 710 14.88 24.48 -8.31
N LEU A 711 14.71 25.51 -9.15
CA LEU A 711 14.24 26.82 -8.73
C LEU A 711 12.71 26.85 -8.75
N ALA A 712 12.13 27.39 -7.68
CA ALA A 712 10.69 27.53 -7.56
C ALA A 712 10.30 28.80 -6.80
N ARG A 713 9.01 29.12 -6.89
CA ARG A 713 8.35 30.21 -6.17
C ARG A 713 7.13 29.67 -5.43
N ARG A 714 6.97 30.07 -4.17
CA ARG A 714 5.72 29.84 -3.42
C ARG A 714 4.79 31.04 -3.62
N THR A 715 3.56 30.81 -4.04
CA THR A 715 2.54 31.86 -4.16
C THR A 715 1.99 32.24 -2.79
N LYS A 716 1.32 33.38 -2.68
CA LYS A 716 0.67 33.82 -1.42
C LYS A 716 -0.38 32.86 -0.88
N GLU A 717 -0.99 32.05 -1.76
CA GLU A 717 -1.98 31.03 -1.42
C GLU A 717 -1.34 29.69 -1.02
N GLY A 718 0.00 29.59 -1.05
CA GLY A 718 0.75 28.40 -0.65
C GLY A 718 0.95 27.36 -1.76
N TYR A 719 0.66 27.69 -3.01
CA TYR A 719 0.96 26.85 -4.17
C TYR A 719 2.39 27.11 -4.67
N PHE A 720 2.94 26.19 -5.47
CA PHE A 720 4.30 26.30 -5.98
C PHE A 720 4.33 26.40 -7.50
N LYS A 721 5.28 27.17 -8.04
CA LYS A 721 5.61 27.23 -9.47
C LYS A 721 7.07 26.91 -9.67
N ILE A 722 7.38 26.07 -10.65
CA ILE A 722 8.77 25.76 -11.01
C ILE A 722 9.25 26.82 -11.99
N THR A 723 10.32 27.54 -11.63
CA THR A 723 10.83 28.69 -12.38
C THR A 723 12.15 28.42 -13.08
N GLY A 724 12.80 27.30 -12.79
CA GLY A 724 14.00 26.87 -13.48
C GLY A 724 14.74 25.77 -12.73
N ARG A 725 16.04 25.63 -13.03
CA ARG A 725 16.93 24.68 -12.36
C ARG A 725 18.22 25.34 -11.94
N ILE A 726 18.71 24.95 -10.76
CA ILE A 726 20.05 25.32 -10.27
C ILE A 726 21.10 24.43 -10.94
N LYS A 727 20.75 23.16 -11.16
CA LYS A 727 21.61 22.14 -11.78
C LYS A 727 21.35 22.08 -13.30
N ASP A 728 22.39 21.80 -14.09
CA ASP A 728 22.31 21.68 -15.55
C ASP A 728 21.51 20.47 -16.08
N MET A 729 20.53 19.92 -15.35
CA MET A 729 19.77 18.75 -15.81
C MET A 729 18.79 19.12 -16.95
N ILE A 730 18.71 18.30 -18.00
CA ILE A 730 17.82 18.43 -19.17
C ILE A 730 16.60 17.52 -18.96
N ILE A 731 15.36 18.01 -19.11
CA ILE A 731 14.15 17.18 -19.21
C ILE A 731 13.71 17.07 -20.67
N ARG A 732 13.92 15.89 -21.25
CA ARG A 732 13.53 15.62 -22.64
C ARG A 732 12.32 14.69 -22.67
N GLY A 733 11.13 15.24 -22.86
CA GLY A 733 9.90 14.45 -23.01
C GLY A 733 9.53 13.62 -21.79
N GLY A 734 9.90 14.08 -20.59
CA GLY A 734 9.66 13.37 -19.32
C GLY A 734 10.86 12.58 -18.78
N GLU A 735 11.95 12.47 -19.54
CA GLU A 735 13.18 11.80 -19.12
C GLU A 735 14.16 12.80 -18.53
N ASN A 736 14.71 12.50 -17.35
CA ASN A 736 15.75 13.30 -16.71
C ASN A 736 17.13 12.90 -17.24
N ILE A 737 17.80 13.83 -17.91
CA ILE A 737 19.09 13.63 -18.57
C ILE A 737 20.11 14.58 -17.96
N TYR A 738 21.22 14.03 -17.50
CA TYR A 738 22.28 14.84 -16.92
C TYR A 738 23.37 15.05 -17.97
N PRO A 739 23.63 16.29 -18.41
CA PRO A 739 24.68 16.60 -19.37
C PRO A 739 26.01 15.93 -19.06
N LYS A 740 26.39 15.88 -17.78
CA LYS A 740 27.65 15.34 -17.34
C LYS A 740 27.82 13.85 -17.66
N GLU A 741 26.75 13.07 -17.65
CA GLU A 741 26.81 11.66 -18.05
C GLU A 741 27.19 11.52 -19.53
N ILE A 742 26.63 12.38 -20.39
CA ILE A 742 26.94 12.43 -21.82
C ILE A 742 28.34 13.02 -22.04
N GLU A 743 28.72 14.05 -21.29
CA GLU A 743 30.06 14.64 -21.32
C GLU A 743 31.12 13.60 -20.96
N GLU A 744 30.99 12.91 -19.81
CA GLU A 744 31.89 11.84 -19.36
C GLU A 744 32.01 10.72 -20.37
N PHE A 745 30.90 10.31 -21.00
CA PHE A 745 30.95 9.36 -22.09
C PHE A 745 31.68 9.92 -23.33
N LEU A 746 31.38 11.15 -23.75
CA LEU A 746 32.03 11.79 -24.90
C LEU A 746 33.53 12.03 -24.67
N TYR A 747 33.97 12.23 -23.43
CA TYR A 747 35.40 12.29 -23.07
C TYR A 747 36.15 10.98 -23.35
N THR A 748 35.45 9.84 -23.46
CA THR A 748 36.07 8.57 -23.86
C THR A 748 36.40 8.52 -25.36
N ASN A 749 35.87 9.44 -26.18
CA ASN A 749 36.18 9.52 -27.60
C ASN A 749 37.58 10.12 -27.82
N GLU A 750 38.41 9.45 -28.62
CA GLU A 750 39.80 9.86 -28.85
C GLU A 750 39.95 11.26 -29.49
N LYS A 751 38.94 11.75 -30.22
CA LYS A 751 38.97 13.05 -30.91
C LYS A 751 38.57 14.23 -30.03
N VAL A 752 37.85 13.99 -28.93
CA VAL A 752 37.28 15.04 -28.06
C VAL A 752 38.33 15.56 -27.08
N LYS A 753 38.55 16.87 -27.05
CA LYS A 753 39.41 17.54 -26.06
C LYS A 753 38.61 18.01 -24.85
N ASP A 754 37.49 18.68 -25.10
CA ASP A 754 36.59 19.22 -24.09
C ASP A 754 35.16 19.19 -24.63
N VAL A 755 34.16 19.06 -23.76
CA VAL A 755 32.76 18.97 -24.14
C VAL A 755 31.86 19.54 -23.05
N GLN A 756 30.85 20.29 -23.48
CA GLN A 756 29.79 20.80 -22.62
C GLN A 756 28.46 20.47 -23.26
N VAL A 757 27.61 19.79 -22.51
CA VAL A 757 26.26 19.43 -22.93
C VAL A 757 25.26 20.38 -22.25
N ILE A 758 24.29 20.86 -23.02
CA ILE A 758 23.25 21.80 -22.58
C ILE A 758 21.87 21.37 -23.10
N GLY A 759 20.83 21.72 -22.35
CA GLY A 759 19.45 21.66 -22.82
C GLY A 759 19.11 22.90 -23.63
N VAL A 760 18.53 22.72 -24.81
CA VAL A 760 18.00 23.79 -25.65
C VAL A 760 16.48 23.65 -25.79
N PRO A 761 15.71 24.74 -25.87
CA PRO A 761 14.25 24.67 -25.97
C PRO A 761 13.78 23.87 -27.19
N ASP A 762 12.78 23.00 -27.02
CA ASP A 762 12.17 22.23 -28.10
C ASP A 762 10.64 22.22 -27.99
N GLU A 763 9.94 22.45 -29.10
CA GLU A 763 8.47 22.52 -29.11
C GLU A 763 7.82 21.17 -28.77
N GLN A 764 8.47 20.05 -29.11
CA GLN A 764 7.90 18.72 -28.95
C GLN A 764 8.26 18.09 -27.60
N TYR A 765 9.51 18.22 -27.16
CA TYR A 765 10.03 17.52 -25.97
C TYR A 765 10.21 18.43 -24.75
N GLY A 766 9.94 19.74 -24.89
CA GLY A 766 10.26 20.75 -23.88
C GLY A 766 11.73 21.19 -23.98
N GLU A 767 12.65 20.24 -23.83
CA GLU A 767 14.08 20.45 -24.09
C GLU A 767 14.64 19.36 -25.02
N GLU A 768 15.68 19.73 -25.78
CA GLU A 768 16.55 18.82 -26.51
C GLU A 768 18.02 18.98 -26.14
N ILE A 769 18.82 17.96 -26.42
CA ILE A 769 20.24 17.92 -26.05
C ILE A 769 21.08 18.55 -27.16
N MET A 770 21.94 19.48 -26.79
CA MET A 770 23.03 19.99 -27.63
C MET A 770 24.39 19.71 -26.97
N ALA A 771 25.33 19.12 -27.71
CA ALA A 771 26.71 18.96 -27.26
C ALA A 771 27.61 19.96 -27.99
N CYS A 772 28.27 20.83 -27.23
CA CYS A 772 29.29 21.75 -27.72
C CYS A 772 30.67 21.13 -27.48
N ILE A 773 31.40 20.84 -28.54
CA ILE A 773 32.61 20.02 -28.53
C ILE A 773 33.81 20.85 -28.99
N VAL A 774 34.88 20.81 -28.21
CA VAL A 774 36.22 21.23 -28.62
C VAL A 774 36.98 19.97 -29.02
N LEU A 775 37.45 19.91 -30.27
CA LEU A 775 38.26 18.80 -30.77
C LEU A 775 39.73 18.95 -30.36
N LYS A 776 40.46 17.84 -30.31
CA LYS A 776 41.91 17.87 -30.14
C LYS A 776 42.58 18.55 -31.35
N PRO A 777 43.72 19.25 -31.16
CA PRO A 777 44.41 19.92 -32.27
C PRO A 777 44.74 18.93 -33.40
N GLY A 778 44.31 19.24 -34.62
CA GLY A 778 44.56 18.42 -35.81
C GLY A 778 43.51 17.33 -36.08
N GLU A 779 42.58 17.09 -35.16
CA GLU A 779 41.47 16.16 -35.35
C GLU A 779 40.27 16.82 -36.03
N THR A 780 39.50 16.01 -36.76
CA THR A 780 38.20 16.41 -37.34
C THR A 780 37.14 15.35 -37.05
N ALA A 781 35.91 15.79 -36.82
CA ALA A 781 34.76 14.93 -36.65
C ALA A 781 33.54 15.57 -37.32
N THR A 782 32.62 14.74 -37.80
CA THR A 782 31.30 15.21 -38.27
C THR A 782 30.28 15.08 -37.15
N GLU A 783 29.15 15.81 -37.25
CA GLU A 783 28.07 15.64 -36.26
C GLU A 783 27.59 14.19 -36.20
N GLU A 784 27.45 13.52 -37.35
CA GLU A 784 26.94 12.15 -37.40
C GLU A 784 27.92 11.15 -36.80
N GLU A 785 29.23 11.33 -36.99
CA GLU A 785 30.25 10.51 -36.31
C GLU A 785 30.10 10.54 -34.78
N ILE A 786 29.86 11.73 -34.20
CA ILE A 786 29.66 11.87 -32.76
C ILE A 786 28.32 11.28 -32.33
N LYS A 787 27.25 11.56 -33.09
CA LYS A 787 25.91 11.01 -32.81
C LYS A 787 25.92 9.48 -32.85
N ASP A 788 26.59 8.87 -33.82
CA ASP A 788 26.76 7.42 -33.94
C ASP A 788 27.56 6.83 -32.77
N PHE A 789 28.61 7.51 -32.33
CA PHE A 789 29.39 7.08 -31.17
C PHE A 789 28.54 7.02 -29.89
N VAL A 790 27.71 8.04 -29.63
CA VAL A 790 26.79 8.03 -28.49
C VAL A 790 25.68 7.00 -28.67
N ARG A 791 25.06 6.95 -29.86
CA ARG A 791 23.93 6.07 -30.19
C ARG A 791 24.27 4.58 -30.07
N SER A 792 25.53 4.21 -30.30
CA SER A 792 26.00 2.82 -30.21
C SER A 792 26.27 2.35 -28.78
N HIS A 793 26.45 3.25 -27.82
CA HIS A 793 26.89 2.90 -26.46
C HIS A 793 25.97 3.40 -25.33
N MET A 794 25.11 4.37 -25.61
CA MET A 794 24.17 4.95 -24.66
C MET A 794 22.72 4.81 -25.14
N ALA A 795 21.78 4.93 -24.20
CA ALA A 795 20.35 4.96 -24.53
C ALA A 795 20.02 6.06 -25.57
N LYS A 796 19.16 5.73 -26.56
CA LYS A 796 18.83 6.62 -27.69
C LYS A 796 18.40 8.04 -27.29
N HIS A 797 17.69 8.19 -26.17
CA HIS A 797 17.22 9.49 -25.70
C HIS A 797 18.35 10.39 -25.17
N LYS A 798 19.55 9.85 -24.93
CA LYS A 798 20.76 10.59 -24.51
C LYS A 798 21.62 11.05 -25.69
N VAL A 799 21.28 10.67 -26.93
CA VAL A 799 22.03 11.09 -28.13
C VAL A 799 21.74 12.58 -28.40
N PRO A 800 22.76 13.45 -28.44
CA PRO A 800 22.55 14.86 -28.75
C PRO A 800 21.88 15.07 -30.11
N ARG A 801 20.81 15.87 -30.16
CA ARG A 801 20.17 16.26 -31.42
C ARG A 801 21.05 17.22 -32.21
N TYR A 802 21.69 18.14 -31.50
CA TYR A 802 22.58 19.15 -32.07
C TYR A 802 24.01 18.88 -31.60
N ILE A 803 24.96 18.94 -32.54
CA ILE A 803 26.39 18.91 -32.23
C ILE A 803 26.96 20.22 -32.75
N ASP A 804 27.70 20.92 -31.90
CA ASP A 804 28.36 22.15 -32.29
C ASP A 804 29.85 22.07 -32.00
N PHE A 805 30.67 22.25 -33.03
CA PHE A 805 32.12 22.28 -32.87
C PHE A 805 32.55 23.72 -32.60
N VAL A 806 33.11 23.95 -31.41
CA VAL A 806 33.52 25.26 -30.93
C VAL A 806 35.01 25.28 -30.62
N ASP A 807 35.63 26.45 -30.76
CA ASP A 807 37.05 26.62 -30.43
C ASP A 807 37.26 26.74 -28.91
N ASP A 808 36.30 27.34 -28.18
CA ASP A 808 36.30 27.52 -26.73
C ASP A 808 34.87 27.75 -26.19
N PHE A 809 34.69 27.65 -24.87
CA PHE A 809 33.42 27.91 -24.20
C PHE A 809 33.33 29.33 -23.64
N PRO A 810 32.13 29.94 -23.57
CA PRO A 810 31.97 31.20 -22.86
C PRO A 810 32.23 30.98 -21.36
N MET A 811 33.20 31.70 -20.80
CA MET A 811 33.58 31.63 -19.38
C MET A 811 33.37 32.96 -18.66
N ASN A 812 33.24 32.93 -17.33
CA ASN A 812 33.28 34.13 -16.49
C ASN A 812 34.73 34.56 -16.20
N ALA A 813 34.91 35.68 -15.49
CA ALA A 813 36.23 36.21 -15.12
C ALA A 813 37.07 35.27 -14.24
N ALA A 814 36.46 34.25 -13.63
CA ALA A 814 37.12 33.21 -12.84
C ALA A 814 37.39 31.92 -13.63
N GLY A 815 37.13 31.88 -14.94
CA GLY A 815 37.32 30.70 -15.79
C GLY A 815 36.22 29.64 -15.66
N LYS A 816 35.09 29.94 -15.02
CA LYS A 816 33.94 29.02 -14.95
C LYS A 816 33.11 29.14 -16.24
N ILE A 817 32.84 28.01 -16.87
CA ILE A 817 31.98 27.91 -18.06
C ILE A 817 30.56 28.39 -17.73
N LEU A 818 29.99 29.20 -18.61
CA LEU A 818 28.68 29.82 -18.49
C LEU A 818 27.68 29.12 -19.41
N LYS A 819 27.15 27.96 -18.97
CA LYS A 819 26.19 27.19 -19.77
C LYS A 819 24.91 27.94 -20.11
N TYR A 820 24.44 28.86 -19.26
CA TYR A 820 23.28 29.70 -19.61
C TYR A 820 23.54 30.56 -20.87
N LYS A 821 24.74 31.14 -21.02
CA LYS A 821 25.13 31.86 -22.23
C LYS A 821 25.20 30.95 -23.45
N MET A 822 25.67 29.72 -23.26
CA MET A 822 25.68 28.73 -24.34
C MET A 822 24.26 28.43 -24.81
N ARG A 823 23.28 28.34 -23.89
CA ARG A 823 21.86 28.16 -24.23
C ARG A 823 21.28 29.37 -24.96
N GLU A 824 21.58 30.59 -24.51
CA GLU A 824 21.17 31.84 -25.20
C GLU A 824 21.73 31.87 -26.64
N MET A 825 23.04 31.60 -26.80
CA MET A 825 23.70 31.51 -28.11
C MET A 825 23.08 30.40 -28.97
N ALA A 826 22.73 29.26 -28.39
CA ALA A 826 22.08 28.17 -29.09
C ALA A 826 20.67 28.53 -29.57
N VAL A 827 19.88 29.26 -28.77
CA VAL A 827 18.54 29.73 -29.17
C VAL A 827 18.63 30.63 -30.40
N GLU A 828 19.61 31.53 -30.44
CA GLU A 828 19.86 32.38 -31.61
C GLU A 828 20.37 31.57 -32.81
N LYS A 829 21.39 30.74 -32.60
CA LYS A 829 22.04 29.94 -33.66
C LYS A 829 21.10 28.93 -34.33
N LEU A 830 20.21 28.31 -33.55
CA LEU A 830 19.28 27.28 -34.00
C LEU A 830 17.88 27.82 -34.33
N ASN A 831 17.64 29.13 -34.16
CA ASN A 831 16.35 29.79 -34.34
C ASN A 831 15.20 29.18 -33.47
N LEU A 832 15.44 29.02 -32.17
CA LEU A 832 14.53 28.36 -31.22
C LEU A 832 13.66 29.34 -30.42
N GLN A 833 13.54 30.60 -30.84
CA GLN A 833 12.84 31.66 -30.08
C GLN A 833 11.36 31.31 -29.80
N LYS A 834 10.71 30.63 -30.75
CA LYS A 834 9.32 30.19 -30.60
C LYS A 834 9.17 29.17 -29.46
N ALA A 835 9.99 28.13 -29.44
CA ALA A 835 10.02 27.13 -28.37
C ALA A 835 10.31 27.77 -26.99
N ASN A 836 11.25 28.72 -26.95
CA ASN A 836 11.64 29.42 -25.72
C ASN A 836 10.52 30.30 -25.12
N SER A 837 9.52 30.67 -25.91
CA SER A 837 8.42 31.57 -25.49
C SER A 837 7.18 30.84 -24.94
N ILE A 838 7.20 29.50 -24.88
CA ILE A 838 6.06 28.69 -24.43
C ILE A 838 5.87 28.83 -22.91
N VAL A 839 4.65 29.20 -22.49
CA VAL A 839 4.28 29.31 -21.07
C VAL A 839 3.92 27.94 -20.49
N THR A 840 4.51 27.60 -19.34
CA THR A 840 4.31 26.33 -18.63
C THR A 840 3.85 26.56 -17.18
N ALA A 841 3.21 25.55 -16.60
CA ALA A 841 2.76 25.53 -15.19
C ALA A 841 3.89 25.64 -14.16
#